data_AF-A0A087UMY4-F1
#
_entry.id   AF-A0A087UMY4-F1
#
_cell.length_a   1.000
_cell.length_b   1.000
_cell.length_c   1.000
_cell.angle_alpha   90.00
_cell.angle_beta   90.00
_cell.angle_gamma   90.00
#
_symmetry.space_group_name_H-M   'P 1'
#
loop_
_entity.id
_entity.type
_entity.pdbx_description
1 polymer ?
#
loop_
_entity_poly.entity_id
_entity_poly.type
_entity_poly.pdbx_seq_one_letter_code
_entity_poly.pdbx_strand_id
1 'polypeptide(L)'
;MSSLNYLLNRLDLGTEANDAADASYTKYPYFANSSSGIGALCAGLSHFAKQRFEFCRDLLLLEVVVWGLDTMENEQLENLMMQSTIIPRTVSLVRSYYIILWCTERECVAVPSSVQDAAFKQFCVLELPEFTSSDLSYIKPGSTISHLFFQDGGCKARKIMDMRYLSLDSEDDWSSLFPSLIISAATLLWPLEGNLLFPEFLFARCQYLPLQEYDRQLQGWCVWNKQFLNFLVASSYLILGQPQKALRNFLEVSKHIEAESYLCSKLIKGRYSTGSSIISLFCMRVIQMFEQFSLSACVVQLASTAIDQIKETDPHVPIFYSVLFKHHLNLGHSTEAFSTLIKNPDSSRRKDCLRQLIVKLCEEKQFQKIIEFNYLAYEEEVIAILESRARCSDLCHNTSFYGILYALHVHHKKYRKAAAAMYELAMRFGREVTSFKGLRKQVSCYLAAINCLHLAEPEYAWIVKPSLHASENLEDLDVIYKNSPKRNSEGDEILSSLRPVKVEVLGLPDILREYNLAKARLLYVQKYHRTSNLVIAPLTPEETVALLLNGCLFEPAIQLSDCFSLSLIPVFEAITYRCLSSCLRSDVQSFDDADQYSKQSDLSIDLTNNNQMFNVWHILEKYLLQYEKNGKSELHRCVTEKLLAHGAALPAWLKLSYQKCNFTELLNLYITHGHFEDSLNLVINYIKAVLGARKEDFNLKFTLVSNSPPVWLPHTYIDILLYAATDFKDGHFQDLYEDLTKTLDLYNKAVESV
;
A
#
# COMPACT_ATOMS: atom_id res chain seq x y z
N MET A 1 -74.55 -33.19 4.49
CA MET A 1 -73.43 -32.91 3.54
C MET A 1 -73.64 -31.64 2.73
N SER A 2 -74.76 -31.45 2.00
CA SER A 2 -75.07 -30.17 1.33
C SER A 2 -75.21 -28.99 2.31
N SER A 3 -75.81 -29.23 3.47
CA SER A 3 -75.91 -28.27 4.58
C SER A 3 -74.53 -27.89 5.16
N LEU A 4 -73.62 -28.85 5.29
CA LEU A 4 -72.28 -28.64 5.82
C LEU A 4 -71.43 -27.85 4.81
N ASN A 5 -71.47 -28.19 3.52
CA ASN A 5 -70.83 -27.39 2.48
C ASN A 5 -71.43 -25.97 2.37
N TYR A 6 -72.75 -25.82 2.51
CA TYR A 6 -73.39 -24.49 2.57
C TYR A 6 -72.88 -23.67 3.76
N LEU A 7 -72.76 -24.32 4.92
CA LEU A 7 -72.24 -23.71 6.13
C LEU A 7 -70.75 -23.34 6.01
N LEU A 8 -69.91 -24.21 5.44
CA LEU A 8 -68.50 -23.89 5.17
C LEU A 8 -68.36 -22.73 4.17
N ASN A 9 -69.21 -22.67 3.14
CA ASN A 9 -69.24 -21.54 2.21
C ASN A 9 -69.65 -20.22 2.89
N ARG A 10 -70.53 -20.26 3.90
CA ARG A 10 -70.91 -19.07 4.67
C ARG A 10 -69.88 -18.65 5.71
N LEU A 11 -69.02 -19.57 6.13
CA LEU A 11 -67.90 -19.30 7.03
C LEU A 11 -66.65 -18.85 6.29
N ASP A 12 -66.56 -19.12 5.00
CA ASP A 12 -65.45 -18.67 4.18
C ASP A 12 -65.64 -17.19 3.85
N LEU A 13 -64.72 -16.36 4.33
CA LEU A 13 -64.74 -14.93 4.06
C LEU A 13 -64.16 -14.60 2.67
N GLY A 14 -63.65 -15.60 1.94
CA GLY A 14 -62.88 -15.44 0.71
C GLY A 14 -63.68 -15.24 -0.60
N THR A 15 -65.02 -15.16 -0.57
CA THR A 15 -65.86 -15.24 -1.80
C THR A 15 -66.51 -13.93 -2.25
N GLU A 16 -66.14 -12.76 -1.71
CA GLU A 16 -66.80 -11.48 -2.04
C GLU A 16 -65.81 -10.34 -2.39
N ALA A 17 -64.77 -10.64 -3.18
CA ALA A 17 -63.84 -9.63 -3.67
C ALA A 17 -63.70 -9.70 -5.20
N ASN A 18 -64.71 -9.23 -5.95
CA ASN A 18 -64.53 -8.87 -7.35
C ASN A 18 -64.57 -7.35 -7.53
N ASP A 19 -63.45 -6.86 -8.06
CA ASP A 19 -63.21 -5.65 -8.84
C ASP A 19 -64.41 -4.75 -9.15
N ALA A 20 -64.39 -3.53 -8.61
CA ALA A 20 -64.93 -2.36 -9.32
C ALA A 20 -64.23 -1.07 -8.85
N ALA A 21 -63.81 -0.30 -9.84
CA ALA A 21 -62.89 0.81 -9.77
C ALA A 21 -63.50 2.12 -9.24
N ASP A 22 -62.58 2.99 -8.79
CA ASP A 22 -62.59 4.46 -8.87
C ASP A 22 -63.95 5.17 -8.85
N ALA A 23 -64.45 5.46 -7.63
CA ALA A 23 -65.28 6.63 -7.39
C ALA A 23 -65.10 7.13 -5.95
N SER A 24 -64.97 8.44 -5.78
CA SER A 24 -64.58 9.11 -4.55
C SER A 24 -65.79 9.63 -3.77
N TYR A 25 -66.35 8.91 -2.78
CA TYR A 25 -67.41 9.51 -1.95
C TYR A 25 -67.44 9.09 -0.47
N THR A 26 -67.86 10.07 0.33
CA THR A 26 -67.72 10.28 1.77
C THR A 26 -69.03 10.03 2.50
N LYS A 27 -69.04 9.31 3.63
CA LYS A 27 -70.04 9.52 4.71
C LYS A 27 -69.69 8.99 6.12
N TYR A 28 -68.69 8.12 6.32
CA TYR A 28 -68.38 7.60 7.67
C TYR A 28 -66.95 7.82 8.23
N PRO A 29 -66.23 8.92 7.89
CA PRO A 29 -64.85 9.11 8.38
C PRO A 29 -64.76 9.25 9.90
N TYR A 30 -65.80 9.75 10.59
CA TYR A 30 -65.70 10.06 12.03
C TYR A 30 -65.65 8.83 12.94
N PHE A 31 -66.39 7.75 12.65
CA PHE A 31 -66.38 6.54 13.48
C PHE A 31 -65.04 5.80 13.37
N ALA A 32 -64.61 5.54 12.13
CA ALA A 32 -63.37 4.81 11.84
C ALA A 32 -62.08 5.63 12.07
N ASN A 33 -62.17 6.95 12.27
CA ASN A 33 -61.05 7.81 12.67
C ASN A 33 -61.00 8.07 14.19
N SER A 34 -62.07 7.76 14.94
CA SER A 34 -62.09 7.92 16.39
C SER A 34 -61.42 6.73 17.08
N SER A 35 -60.61 7.00 18.11
CA SER A 35 -59.99 5.93 18.92
C SER A 35 -61.02 5.01 19.58
N SER A 36 -62.16 5.56 20.01
CA SER A 36 -63.27 4.77 20.59
C SER A 36 -63.97 3.89 19.57
N GLY A 37 -64.17 4.37 18.33
CA GLY A 37 -64.75 3.56 17.24
C GLY A 37 -63.84 2.42 16.81
N ILE A 38 -62.53 2.67 16.74
CA ILE A 38 -61.52 1.62 16.50
C ILE A 38 -61.51 0.60 17.63
N GLY A 39 -61.60 1.04 18.89
CA GLY A 39 -61.72 0.16 20.05
C GLY A 39 -62.97 -0.72 19.98
N ALA A 40 -64.13 -0.15 19.64
CA ALA A 40 -65.37 -0.89 19.45
C ALA A 40 -65.26 -1.92 18.31
N LEU A 41 -64.68 -1.55 17.17
CA LEU A 41 -64.43 -2.46 16.05
C LEU A 41 -63.50 -3.61 16.44
N CYS A 42 -62.41 -3.34 17.18
CA CYS A 42 -61.49 -4.39 17.64
C CYS A 42 -62.14 -5.35 18.64
N ALA A 43 -62.95 -4.83 19.57
CA ALA A 43 -63.70 -5.65 20.52
C ALA A 43 -64.76 -6.52 19.81
N GLY A 44 -65.47 -5.93 18.83
CA GLY A 44 -66.42 -6.66 17.99
C GLY A 44 -65.75 -7.74 17.13
N LEU A 45 -64.60 -7.43 16.54
CA LEU A 45 -63.78 -8.37 15.79
C LEU A 45 -63.26 -9.52 16.67
N SER A 46 -62.80 -9.23 17.89
CA SER A 46 -62.35 -10.25 18.83
C SER A 46 -63.49 -11.19 19.21
N HIS A 47 -64.66 -10.65 19.52
CA HIS A 47 -65.85 -11.46 19.82
C HIS A 47 -66.27 -12.32 18.63
N PHE A 48 -66.31 -11.74 17.43
CA PHE A 48 -66.63 -12.44 16.19
C PHE A 48 -65.63 -13.56 15.89
N ALA A 49 -64.33 -13.27 15.93
CA ALA A 49 -63.28 -14.25 15.66
C ALA A 49 -63.31 -15.40 16.67
N LYS A 50 -63.51 -15.10 17.96
CA LYS A 50 -63.62 -16.11 19.01
C LYS A 50 -64.79 -17.06 18.79
N GLN A 51 -65.99 -16.52 18.52
CA GLN A 51 -67.18 -17.33 18.24
C GLN A 51 -67.01 -18.21 17.01
N ARG A 52 -66.48 -17.65 15.91
CA ARG A 52 -66.24 -18.39 14.68
C ARG A 52 -65.17 -19.46 14.86
N PHE A 53 -64.10 -19.16 15.60
CA PHE A 53 -63.05 -20.12 15.91
C PHE A 53 -63.57 -21.28 16.78
N GLU A 54 -64.29 -20.99 17.87
CA GLU A 54 -64.89 -22.02 18.74
C GLU A 54 -65.86 -22.90 17.94
N PHE A 55 -66.70 -22.28 17.11
CA PHE A 55 -67.61 -23.02 16.24
C PHE A 55 -66.89 -23.92 15.22
N CYS A 56 -65.88 -23.40 14.52
CA CYS A 56 -65.11 -24.20 13.57
C CYS A 56 -64.29 -25.30 14.26
N ARG A 57 -63.77 -25.05 15.46
CA ARG A 57 -63.07 -26.04 16.29
C ARG A 57 -64.01 -27.17 16.69
N ASP A 58 -65.20 -26.83 17.18
CA ASP A 58 -66.19 -27.80 17.64
C ASP A 58 -66.76 -28.60 16.47
N LEU A 59 -66.93 -27.96 15.30
CA LEU A 59 -67.27 -28.64 14.05
C LEU A 59 -66.18 -29.63 13.64
N LEU A 60 -64.91 -29.23 13.71
CA LEU A 60 -63.78 -30.11 13.38
C LEU A 60 -63.67 -31.28 14.37
N LEU A 61 -63.87 -31.05 15.67
CA LEU A 61 -63.93 -32.13 16.66
C LEU A 61 -65.09 -33.09 16.38
N LEU A 62 -66.26 -32.57 15.99
CA LEU A 62 -67.39 -33.39 15.57
C LEU A 62 -67.05 -34.19 14.32
N GLU A 63 -66.42 -33.59 13.31
CA GLU A 63 -65.97 -34.29 12.10
C GLU A 63 -64.96 -35.41 12.43
N VAL A 64 -64.02 -35.18 13.34
CA VAL A 64 -63.05 -36.19 13.79
C VAL A 64 -63.72 -37.31 14.60
N VAL A 65 -64.70 -36.99 15.45
CA VAL A 65 -65.47 -38.00 16.20
C VAL A 65 -66.34 -38.82 15.26
N VAL A 66 -66.99 -38.19 14.27
CA VAL A 66 -67.76 -38.89 13.23
C VAL A 66 -66.84 -39.78 12.41
N TRP A 67 -65.62 -39.34 12.13
CA TRP A 67 -64.61 -40.16 11.46
C TRP A 67 -64.15 -41.35 12.31
N GLY A 68 -64.00 -41.18 13.64
CA GLY A 68 -63.61 -42.25 14.55
C GLY A 68 -64.71 -43.27 14.89
N LEU A 69 -65.96 -43.00 14.49
CA LEU A 69 -67.09 -43.93 14.63
C LEU A 69 -67.18 -44.82 13.38
N ASP A 70 -66.36 -45.87 13.35
CA ASP A 70 -66.29 -46.97 12.36
C ASP A 70 -67.60 -47.78 12.17
N THR A 71 -68.77 -47.25 12.60
CA THR A 71 -70.04 -47.99 12.64
C THR A 71 -71.09 -47.50 11.64
N MET A 72 -70.71 -46.84 10.55
CA MET A 72 -71.66 -46.46 9.49
C MET A 72 -71.15 -46.91 8.12
N GLU A 73 -71.86 -47.89 7.53
CA GLU A 73 -71.66 -48.54 6.22
C GLU A 73 -71.75 -47.58 5.01
N ASN A 74 -71.08 -46.43 5.04
CA ASN A 74 -71.10 -45.47 3.94
C ASN A 74 -69.68 -45.21 3.44
N GLU A 75 -69.18 -46.04 2.52
CA GLU A 75 -67.94 -45.82 1.75
C GLU A 75 -67.92 -44.42 1.07
N GLN A 76 -69.10 -43.84 0.79
CA GLN A 76 -69.24 -42.48 0.27
C GLN A 76 -68.88 -41.40 1.30
N LEU A 77 -69.10 -41.66 2.59
CA LEU A 77 -68.82 -40.74 3.68
C LEU A 77 -67.33 -40.73 4.00
N GLU A 78 -66.69 -41.90 4.06
CA GLU A 78 -65.24 -42.02 4.22
C GLU A 78 -64.48 -41.38 3.07
N ASN A 79 -64.87 -41.64 1.81
CA ASN A 79 -64.20 -41.05 0.65
C ASN A 79 -64.38 -39.53 0.56
N LEU A 80 -65.53 -38.96 0.92
CA LEU A 80 -65.75 -37.50 0.89
C LEU A 80 -65.15 -36.76 2.11
N MET A 81 -65.08 -37.42 3.27
CA MET A 81 -64.39 -36.92 4.46
C MET A 81 -62.86 -36.92 4.26
N MET A 82 -62.30 -37.98 3.65
CA MET A 82 -60.86 -38.20 3.47
C MET A 82 -60.28 -37.59 2.18
N GLN A 83 -60.99 -37.62 1.04
CA GLN A 83 -60.35 -37.42 -0.27
C GLN A 83 -60.49 -36.04 -0.93
N SER A 84 -61.24 -35.03 -0.43
CA SER A 84 -61.00 -33.67 -0.98
C SER A 84 -61.61 -32.40 -0.35
N THR A 85 -62.69 -32.37 0.43
CA THR A 85 -63.41 -31.07 0.57
C THR A 85 -63.73 -30.58 1.97
N ILE A 86 -64.08 -31.44 2.91
CA ILE A 86 -64.69 -30.97 4.17
C ILE A 86 -63.65 -30.79 5.27
N ILE A 87 -62.97 -31.87 5.70
CA ILE A 87 -61.98 -31.80 6.79
C ILE A 87 -60.81 -30.86 6.47
N PRO A 88 -60.17 -30.90 5.27
CA PRO A 88 -59.11 -29.94 4.95
C PRO A 88 -59.58 -28.49 4.94
N ARG A 89 -60.86 -28.24 4.61
CA ARG A 89 -61.46 -26.90 4.57
C ARG A 89 -61.88 -26.42 5.95
N THR A 90 -62.39 -27.29 6.82
CA THR A 90 -62.58 -26.92 8.23
C THR A 90 -61.25 -26.65 8.91
N VAL A 91 -60.21 -27.43 8.63
CA VAL A 91 -58.84 -27.16 9.11
C VAL A 91 -58.35 -25.78 8.64
N SER A 92 -58.51 -25.43 7.36
CA SER A 92 -58.10 -24.12 6.85
C SER A 92 -58.90 -22.98 7.48
N LEU A 93 -60.21 -23.14 7.66
CA LEU A 93 -61.06 -22.14 8.34
C LEU A 93 -60.69 -21.97 9.81
N VAL A 94 -60.47 -23.06 10.56
CA VAL A 94 -60.00 -23.01 11.96
C VAL A 94 -58.70 -22.21 12.04
N ARG A 95 -57.75 -22.47 11.14
CA ARG A 95 -56.47 -21.75 11.08
C ARG A 95 -56.65 -20.27 10.72
N SER A 96 -57.50 -19.94 9.76
CA SER A 96 -57.80 -18.56 9.36
C SER A 96 -58.47 -17.75 10.48
N TYR A 97 -59.47 -18.33 11.15
CA TYR A 97 -60.12 -17.67 12.29
C TYR A 97 -59.20 -17.55 13.50
N TYR A 98 -58.33 -18.55 13.72
CA TYR A 98 -57.29 -18.46 14.74
C TYR A 98 -56.31 -17.31 14.49
N ILE A 99 -55.91 -17.07 13.24
CA ILE A 99 -55.05 -15.93 12.88
C ILE A 99 -55.74 -14.60 13.20
N ILE A 100 -57.03 -14.46 12.86
CA ILE A 100 -57.78 -13.24 13.19
C ILE A 100 -57.86 -13.06 14.72
N LEU A 101 -58.16 -14.14 15.45
CA LEU A 101 -58.20 -14.11 16.92
C LEU A 101 -56.83 -13.70 17.49
N TRP A 102 -55.75 -14.29 16.99
CA TRP A 102 -54.37 -13.96 17.36
C TRP A 102 -54.07 -12.48 17.13
N CYS A 103 -54.49 -11.89 16.00
CA CYS A 103 -54.33 -10.45 15.74
C CYS A 103 -55.03 -9.56 16.79
N THR A 104 -56.15 -10.03 17.34
CA THR A 104 -56.91 -9.28 18.36
C THR A 104 -56.38 -9.45 19.78
N GLU A 105 -55.74 -10.59 20.08
CA GLU A 105 -55.23 -10.89 21.42
C GLU A 105 -53.77 -10.45 21.62
N ARG A 106 -52.98 -10.39 20.53
CA ARG A 106 -51.56 -10.08 20.63
C ARG A 106 -51.31 -8.58 20.81
N GLU A 107 -50.51 -8.28 21.82
CA GLU A 107 -50.03 -6.92 22.08
C GLU A 107 -48.91 -6.52 21.11
N CYS A 108 -48.89 -5.23 20.77
CA CYS A 108 -47.81 -4.64 19.98
C CYS A 108 -46.52 -4.61 20.80
N VAL A 109 -45.40 -4.86 20.13
CA VAL A 109 -44.07 -4.76 20.74
C VAL A 109 -43.61 -3.31 20.71
N ALA A 110 -43.08 -2.83 21.83
CA ALA A 110 -42.43 -1.53 21.87
C ALA A 110 -41.16 -1.57 20.99
N VAL A 111 -41.12 -0.72 19.97
CA VAL A 111 -40.00 -0.68 19.02
C VAL A 111 -38.95 0.30 19.52
N PRO A 112 -37.70 -0.13 19.77
CA PRO A 112 -36.63 0.79 20.15
C PRO A 112 -36.26 1.70 18.97
N SER A 113 -35.83 2.93 19.26
CA SER A 113 -35.45 3.91 18.24
C SER A 113 -34.35 3.41 17.29
N SER A 114 -33.42 2.59 17.77
CA SER A 114 -32.37 1.98 16.95
C SER A 114 -32.90 1.09 15.83
N VAL A 115 -34.00 0.38 16.09
CA VAL A 115 -34.66 -0.51 15.12
C VAL A 115 -35.46 0.30 14.11
N GLN A 116 -36.07 1.40 14.54
CA GLN A 116 -36.76 2.35 13.66
C GLN A 116 -35.78 3.03 12.69
N ASP A 117 -34.63 3.48 13.19
CA ASP A 117 -33.60 4.09 12.35
C ASP A 117 -33.02 3.10 11.33
N ALA A 118 -32.81 1.84 11.74
CA ALA A 118 -32.37 0.77 10.85
C ALA A 118 -33.42 0.45 9.76
N ALA A 119 -34.68 0.36 10.15
CA ALA A 119 -35.82 0.16 9.24
C ALA A 119 -35.95 1.28 8.23
N PHE A 120 -35.85 2.53 8.68
CA PHE A 120 -35.94 3.71 7.82
C PHE A 120 -34.84 3.71 6.75
N LYS A 121 -33.58 3.46 7.16
CA LYS A 121 -32.45 3.32 6.23
C LYS A 121 -32.69 2.22 5.20
N GLN A 122 -33.31 1.13 5.61
CA GLN A 122 -33.62 0.00 4.75
C GLN A 122 -34.76 0.30 3.76
N PHE A 123 -35.80 1.02 4.19
CA PHE A 123 -36.89 1.47 3.30
C PHE A 123 -36.37 2.44 2.23
N CYS A 124 -35.45 3.33 2.59
CA CYS A 124 -34.80 4.22 1.63
C CYS A 124 -34.02 3.44 0.55
N VAL A 125 -33.28 2.39 0.93
CA VAL A 125 -32.53 1.55 -0.04
C VAL A 125 -33.44 0.68 -0.90
N LEU A 126 -34.56 0.23 -0.36
CA LEU A 126 -35.57 -0.46 -1.15
C LEU A 126 -36.39 0.48 -2.04
N GLU A 127 -36.26 1.80 -1.88
CA GLU A 127 -37.03 2.82 -2.62
C GLU A 127 -38.54 2.58 -2.50
N LEU A 128 -39.00 2.24 -1.30
CA LEU A 128 -40.41 1.97 -1.01
C LEU A 128 -41.03 3.19 -0.30
N PRO A 129 -41.54 4.19 -1.04
CA PRO A 129 -42.05 5.44 -0.45
C PRO A 129 -43.30 5.22 0.42
N GLU A 130 -44.00 4.09 0.23
CA GLU A 130 -45.17 3.73 1.03
C GLU A 130 -44.81 3.48 2.50
N PHE A 131 -43.57 3.06 2.78
CA PHE A 131 -43.10 2.75 4.14
C PHE A 131 -42.39 3.91 4.84
N THR A 132 -42.05 4.98 4.10
CA THR A 132 -41.33 6.14 4.64
C THR A 132 -42.25 7.25 5.16
N SER A 133 -43.55 7.19 4.84
CA SER A 133 -44.52 8.27 5.10
C SER A 133 -45.22 8.18 6.45
N SER A 134 -45.11 7.06 7.16
CA SER A 134 -45.79 6.85 8.44
C SER A 134 -44.95 7.37 9.59
N ASP A 135 -45.39 8.44 10.25
CA ASP A 135 -44.88 8.85 11.57
C ASP A 135 -44.89 7.64 12.50
N LEU A 136 -43.72 7.16 12.92
CA LEU A 136 -43.53 6.08 13.90
C LEU A 136 -43.85 6.58 15.32
N SER A 137 -45.00 7.26 15.44
CA SER A 137 -45.52 7.85 16.65
C SER A 137 -45.65 6.83 17.78
N TYR A 138 -45.64 7.35 19.00
CA TYR A 138 -45.71 6.62 20.26
C TYR A 138 -46.82 5.55 20.23
N ILE A 139 -46.42 4.27 20.15
CA ILE A 139 -47.32 3.13 20.30
C ILE A 139 -47.78 3.10 21.75
N LYS A 140 -49.10 3.14 21.99
CA LYS A 140 -49.65 3.04 23.35
C LYS A 140 -49.31 1.67 23.93
N PRO A 141 -48.72 1.59 25.14
CA PRO A 141 -48.45 0.31 25.78
C PRO A 141 -49.77 -0.45 26.01
N GLY A 142 -49.79 -1.74 25.65
CA GLY A 142 -50.98 -2.60 25.74
C GLY A 142 -51.95 -2.50 24.54
N SER A 143 -51.64 -1.75 23.48
CA SER A 143 -52.46 -1.78 22.26
C SER A 143 -52.25 -3.09 21.50
N THR A 144 -53.34 -3.72 21.05
CA THR A 144 -53.29 -4.94 20.23
C THR A 144 -52.91 -4.65 18.79
N ILE A 145 -52.40 -5.65 18.07
CA ILE A 145 -51.99 -5.51 16.66
C ILE A 145 -53.16 -5.03 15.79
N SER A 146 -54.36 -5.60 16.01
CA SER A 146 -55.57 -5.16 15.29
C SER A 146 -55.87 -3.69 15.52
N HIS A 147 -55.72 -3.21 16.76
CA HIS A 147 -55.93 -1.80 17.09
C HIS A 147 -54.95 -0.90 16.34
N LEU A 148 -53.66 -1.27 16.29
CA LEU A 148 -52.65 -0.51 15.56
C LEU A 148 -52.92 -0.53 14.04
N PHE A 149 -53.32 -1.68 13.48
CA PHE A 149 -53.67 -1.83 12.06
C PHE A 149 -54.80 -0.89 11.64
N PHE A 150 -55.90 -0.85 12.40
CA PHE A 150 -57.04 0.01 12.06
C PHE A 150 -56.81 1.49 12.39
N GLN A 151 -55.93 1.81 13.34
CA GLN A 151 -55.52 3.19 13.62
C GLN A 151 -54.76 3.82 12.44
N ASP A 152 -53.74 3.12 11.95
CA ASP A 152 -52.75 3.68 11.00
C ASP A 152 -52.83 3.08 9.59
N GLY A 153 -52.82 1.74 9.48
CA GLY A 153 -52.98 1.00 8.21
C GLY A 153 -54.38 1.11 7.63
N GLY A 154 -55.31 1.63 8.45
CA GLY A 154 -56.69 1.89 8.16
C GLY A 154 -56.94 2.79 6.96
N CYS A 155 -56.02 3.60 6.41
CA CYS A 155 -56.42 4.48 5.30
C CYS A 155 -56.85 3.72 4.02
N LYS A 156 -56.15 2.64 3.64
CA LYS A 156 -56.54 1.79 2.50
C LYS A 156 -57.67 0.81 2.89
N ALA A 157 -57.59 0.23 4.10
CA ALA A 157 -58.62 -0.63 4.67
C ALA A 157 -59.98 0.09 4.86
N ARG A 158 -59.98 1.31 5.39
CA ARG A 158 -61.14 2.21 5.53
C ARG A 158 -61.68 2.61 4.18
N LYS A 159 -60.82 2.92 3.19
CA LYS A 159 -61.28 3.12 1.80
C LYS A 159 -61.97 1.88 1.23
N ILE A 160 -61.46 0.68 1.48
CA ILE A 160 -62.10 -0.57 1.04
C ILE A 160 -63.42 -0.80 1.80
N MET A 161 -63.47 -0.50 3.11
CA MET A 161 -64.70 -0.54 3.91
C MET A 161 -65.73 0.48 3.40
N ASP A 162 -65.31 1.70 3.07
CA ASP A 162 -66.14 2.78 2.50
C ASP A 162 -66.64 2.40 1.09
N MET A 163 -65.79 1.82 0.23
CA MET A 163 -66.14 1.38 -1.12
C MET A 163 -67.17 0.25 -1.13
N ARG A 164 -67.06 -0.72 -0.20
CA ARG A 164 -68.04 -1.81 -0.06
C ARG A 164 -69.41 -1.34 0.43
N TYR A 165 -69.48 -0.14 1.02
CA TYR A 165 -70.68 0.38 1.70
C TYR A 165 -71.47 1.44 0.91
N LEU A 166 -71.02 1.80 -0.29
CA LEU A 166 -71.76 2.70 -1.19
C LEU A 166 -73.02 2.08 -1.82
N SER A 167 -73.36 0.81 -1.52
CA SER A 167 -74.52 0.09 -2.07
C SER A 167 -75.75 0.04 -1.14
N LEU A 168 -75.69 0.62 0.05
CA LEU A 168 -76.79 0.64 1.04
C LEU A 168 -77.24 2.08 1.32
N ASP A 169 -78.27 2.52 0.60
CA ASP A 169 -78.93 3.83 0.74
C ASP A 169 -79.79 3.98 2.02
N SER A 170 -79.71 3.08 3.00
CA SER A 170 -80.55 3.12 4.19
C SER A 170 -79.88 3.84 5.36
N GLU A 171 -80.45 4.98 5.75
CA GLU A 171 -80.10 5.76 6.94
C GLU A 171 -80.20 4.93 8.24
N ASP A 172 -79.21 5.09 9.11
CA ASP A 172 -79.25 4.89 10.58
C ASP A 172 -79.40 3.49 11.23
N ASP A 173 -79.30 2.37 10.51
CA ASP A 173 -79.33 1.03 11.14
C ASP A 173 -77.95 0.54 11.62
N TRP A 174 -77.47 1.03 12.78
CA TRP A 174 -76.26 0.51 13.44
C TRP A 174 -76.29 -1.02 13.67
N SER A 175 -77.49 -1.60 13.77
CA SER A 175 -77.72 -3.04 13.91
C SER A 175 -77.24 -3.85 12.70
N SER A 176 -77.28 -3.29 11.48
CA SER A 176 -76.82 -3.92 10.25
C SER A 176 -75.43 -3.44 9.83
N LEU A 177 -75.08 -2.20 10.16
CA LEU A 177 -73.80 -1.57 9.82
C LEU A 177 -72.62 -2.09 10.66
N PHE A 178 -72.82 -2.37 11.96
CA PHE A 178 -71.71 -2.79 12.81
C PHE A 178 -71.22 -4.22 12.51
N PRO A 179 -72.07 -5.25 12.33
CA PRO A 179 -71.63 -6.61 11.98
C PRO A 179 -70.88 -6.69 10.65
N SER A 180 -71.26 -5.85 9.69
CA SER A 180 -70.69 -5.82 8.35
C SER A 180 -69.37 -5.05 8.25
N LEU A 181 -69.20 -4.01 9.07
CA LEU A 181 -67.89 -3.42 9.34
C LEU A 181 -66.93 -4.46 9.94
N ILE A 182 -67.41 -5.31 10.87
CA ILE A 182 -66.62 -6.40 11.46
C ILE A 182 -66.24 -7.45 10.39
N ILE A 183 -67.17 -7.86 9.53
CA ILE A 183 -66.89 -8.80 8.43
C ILE A 183 -65.85 -8.20 7.47
N SER A 184 -66.00 -6.93 7.11
CA SER A 184 -65.03 -6.23 6.25
C SER A 184 -63.65 -6.16 6.92
N ALA A 185 -63.60 -5.85 8.23
CA ALA A 185 -62.37 -5.89 9.01
C ALA A 185 -61.73 -7.29 9.05
N ALA A 186 -62.53 -8.35 9.18
CA ALA A 186 -62.07 -9.72 9.16
C ALA A 186 -61.53 -10.15 7.77
N THR A 187 -62.16 -9.72 6.67
CA THR A 187 -61.69 -10.00 5.30
C THR A 187 -60.32 -9.38 5.01
N LEU A 188 -60.01 -8.22 5.60
CA LEU A 188 -58.71 -7.57 5.44
C LEU A 188 -57.55 -8.30 6.16
N LEU A 189 -57.88 -9.06 7.20
CA LEU A 189 -56.94 -9.91 7.95
C LEU A 189 -56.97 -11.37 7.48
N TRP A 190 -57.78 -11.68 6.46
CA TRP A 190 -57.99 -13.05 6.01
C TRP A 190 -56.75 -13.58 5.26
N PRO A 191 -56.16 -14.70 5.69
CA PRO A 191 -54.88 -15.16 5.15
C PRO A 191 -54.97 -15.93 3.83
N LEU A 192 -56.17 -16.40 3.44
CA LEU A 192 -56.37 -17.20 2.22
C LEU A 192 -56.57 -16.34 0.97
N GLU A 193 -56.89 -15.05 1.13
CA GLU A 193 -56.93 -14.09 0.03
C GLU A 193 -55.52 -13.54 -0.21
N GLY A 194 -55.19 -13.20 -1.46
CA GLY A 194 -53.91 -12.59 -1.85
C GLY A 194 -53.68 -11.18 -1.29
N ASN A 195 -54.36 -10.80 -0.21
CA ASN A 195 -54.30 -9.48 0.40
C ASN A 195 -53.00 -9.32 1.21
N LEU A 196 -52.04 -8.62 0.63
CA LEU A 196 -50.73 -8.36 1.22
C LEU A 196 -50.69 -7.12 2.13
N LEU A 197 -51.82 -6.42 2.31
CA LEU A 197 -51.87 -5.17 3.07
C LEU A 197 -51.50 -5.37 4.55
N PHE A 198 -51.92 -6.48 5.16
CA PHE A 198 -51.64 -6.76 6.57
C PHE A 198 -50.15 -7.04 6.86
N PRO A 199 -49.46 -7.96 6.17
CA PRO A 199 -48.02 -8.17 6.39
C PRO A 199 -47.17 -6.95 6.01
N GLU A 200 -47.57 -6.19 4.99
CA GLU A 200 -46.92 -4.92 4.64
C GLU A 200 -47.03 -3.90 5.76
N PHE A 201 -48.20 -3.77 6.37
CA PHE A 201 -48.41 -2.88 7.49
C PHE A 201 -47.52 -3.23 8.69
N LEU A 202 -47.46 -4.52 9.06
CA LEU A 202 -46.61 -4.97 10.17
C LEU A 202 -45.15 -4.61 9.92
N PHE A 203 -44.68 -4.79 8.69
CA PHE A 203 -43.32 -4.42 8.29
C PHE A 203 -43.09 -2.90 8.35
N ALA A 204 -44.04 -2.10 7.84
CA ALA A 204 -44.01 -0.63 7.87
C ALA A 204 -43.85 -0.07 9.29
N ARG A 205 -44.59 -0.65 10.24
CA ARG A 205 -44.64 -0.21 11.65
C ARG A 205 -43.56 -0.84 12.53
N CYS A 206 -42.58 -1.50 11.92
CA CYS A 206 -41.49 -2.16 12.63
C CYS A 206 -41.94 -3.25 13.63
N GLN A 207 -43.12 -3.83 13.44
CA GLN A 207 -43.64 -4.94 14.26
C GLN A 207 -43.08 -6.28 13.76
N TYR A 208 -41.77 -6.43 13.87
CA TYR A 208 -41.03 -7.56 13.30
C TYR A 208 -41.29 -8.90 14.00
N LEU A 209 -41.44 -8.90 15.34
CA LEU A 209 -41.73 -10.13 16.08
C LEU A 209 -43.13 -10.68 15.76
N PRO A 210 -44.20 -9.86 15.74
CA PRO A 210 -45.50 -10.31 15.25
C PRO A 210 -45.47 -10.81 13.81
N LEU A 211 -44.71 -10.17 12.91
CA LEU A 211 -44.59 -10.61 11.52
C LEU A 211 -43.95 -12.00 11.41
N GLN A 212 -42.93 -12.30 12.23
CA GLN A 212 -42.30 -13.63 12.30
C GLN A 212 -43.23 -14.69 12.87
N GLU A 213 -44.02 -14.35 13.90
CA GLU A 213 -45.03 -15.25 14.44
C GLU A 213 -46.14 -15.54 13.42
N TYR A 214 -46.56 -14.52 12.67
CA TYR A 214 -47.54 -14.64 11.60
C TYR A 214 -47.07 -15.61 10.50
N ASP A 215 -45.82 -15.47 10.04
CA ASP A 215 -45.22 -16.40 9.08
C ASP A 215 -45.16 -17.84 9.62
N ARG A 216 -44.76 -18.03 10.89
CA ARG A 216 -44.77 -19.35 11.54
C ARG A 216 -46.17 -19.97 11.58
N GLN A 217 -47.22 -19.17 11.76
CA GLN A 217 -48.60 -19.66 11.76
C GLN A 217 -49.09 -20.01 10.35
N LEU A 218 -48.59 -19.35 9.31
CA LEU A 218 -48.91 -19.62 7.91
C LEU A 218 -48.10 -20.78 7.32
N GLN A 219 -46.98 -21.14 7.95
CA GLN A 219 -46.07 -22.16 7.46
C GLN A 219 -46.80 -23.50 7.24
N GLY A 220 -46.76 -23.98 5.99
CA GLY A 220 -47.21 -25.32 5.61
C GLY A 220 -48.62 -25.42 5.03
N TRP A 221 -49.41 -24.34 4.97
CA TRP A 221 -50.76 -24.41 4.39
C TRP A 221 -51.18 -23.22 3.54
N CYS A 222 -50.65 -22.01 3.75
CA CYS A 222 -50.87 -20.91 2.82
C CYS A 222 -49.80 -20.92 1.71
N VAL A 223 -50.26 -20.95 0.45
CA VAL A 223 -49.40 -20.97 -0.75
C VAL A 223 -49.32 -19.59 -1.42
N TRP A 224 -50.29 -18.72 -1.17
CA TRP A 224 -50.41 -17.42 -1.83
C TRP A 224 -49.36 -16.42 -1.32
N ASN A 225 -48.63 -15.79 -2.24
CA ASN A 225 -47.67 -14.70 -2.00
C ASN A 225 -46.63 -15.00 -0.90
N LYS A 226 -46.21 -16.28 -0.79
CA LYS A 226 -45.28 -16.75 0.23
C LYS A 226 -43.88 -16.17 0.05
N GLN A 227 -43.43 -15.89 -1.18
CA GLN A 227 -42.09 -15.41 -1.44
C GLN A 227 -41.98 -13.92 -1.04
N PHE A 228 -43.03 -13.13 -1.26
CA PHE A 228 -43.13 -11.78 -0.73
C PHE A 228 -43.15 -11.76 0.82
N LEU A 229 -43.93 -12.64 1.46
CA LEU A 229 -43.93 -12.75 2.93
C LEU A 229 -42.55 -13.16 3.46
N ASN A 230 -41.93 -14.18 2.86
CA ASN A 230 -40.59 -14.63 3.19
C ASN A 230 -39.55 -13.51 3.02
N PHE A 231 -39.72 -12.64 2.01
CA PHE A 231 -38.87 -11.45 1.83
C PHE A 231 -39.04 -10.45 2.98
N LEU A 232 -40.28 -10.14 3.40
CA LEU A 232 -40.56 -9.25 4.53
C LEU A 232 -40.07 -9.83 5.87
N VAL A 233 -40.16 -11.15 6.03
CA VAL A 233 -39.63 -11.85 7.20
C VAL A 233 -38.11 -11.84 7.19
N ALA A 234 -37.48 -12.05 6.04
CA ALA A 234 -36.02 -12.00 5.90
C ALA A 234 -35.47 -10.60 6.20
N SER A 235 -36.12 -9.54 5.70
CA SER A 235 -35.77 -8.16 6.06
C SER A 235 -35.96 -7.89 7.54
N SER A 236 -37.00 -8.45 8.17
CA SER A 236 -37.21 -8.34 9.62
C SER A 236 -36.07 -8.98 10.43
N TYR A 237 -35.59 -10.18 10.04
CA TYR A 237 -34.48 -10.86 10.69
C TYR A 237 -33.18 -10.06 10.59
N LEU A 238 -32.98 -9.39 9.46
CA LEU A 238 -31.80 -8.56 9.22
C LEU A 238 -31.80 -7.32 10.13
N ILE A 239 -32.94 -6.65 10.29
CA ILE A 239 -33.08 -5.49 11.21
C ILE A 239 -32.89 -5.91 12.67
N LEU A 240 -33.38 -7.10 13.05
CA LEU A 240 -33.23 -7.65 14.39
C LEU A 240 -31.83 -8.25 14.67
N GLY A 241 -30.90 -8.16 13.71
CA GLY A 241 -29.52 -8.64 13.89
C GLY A 241 -29.35 -10.16 13.83
N GLN A 242 -30.24 -10.89 13.16
CA GLN A 242 -30.15 -12.33 12.91
C GLN A 242 -29.81 -12.63 11.42
N PRO A 243 -28.58 -12.35 10.96
CA PRO A 243 -28.27 -12.31 9.54
C PRO A 243 -28.27 -13.68 8.85
N GLN A 244 -27.92 -14.75 9.56
CA GLN A 244 -27.88 -16.10 8.99
C GLN A 244 -29.28 -16.62 8.63
N LYS A 245 -30.29 -16.31 9.44
CA LYS A 245 -31.69 -16.68 9.15
C LYS A 245 -32.24 -15.85 7.99
N ALA A 246 -31.96 -14.55 8.00
CA ALA A 246 -32.29 -13.66 6.89
C ALA A 246 -31.72 -14.20 5.56
N LEU A 247 -30.43 -14.58 5.56
CA LEU A 247 -29.75 -15.11 4.38
C LEU A 247 -30.41 -16.38 3.84
N ARG A 248 -30.75 -17.35 4.71
CA ARG A 248 -31.46 -18.58 4.28
C ARG A 248 -32.78 -18.25 3.61
N ASN A 249 -33.58 -17.37 4.22
CA ASN A 249 -34.88 -16.98 3.66
C ASN A 249 -34.71 -16.21 2.34
N PHE A 250 -33.72 -15.33 2.21
CA PHE A 250 -33.44 -14.64 0.94
C PHE A 250 -33.00 -15.59 -0.19
N LEU A 251 -32.23 -16.63 0.13
CA LEU A 251 -31.85 -17.67 -0.84
C LEU A 251 -33.03 -18.56 -1.26
N GLU A 252 -33.97 -18.84 -0.35
CA GLU A 252 -35.20 -19.55 -0.70
C GLU A 252 -36.10 -18.70 -1.60
N VAL A 253 -36.18 -17.40 -1.31
CA VAL A 253 -36.90 -16.44 -2.16
C VAL A 253 -36.26 -16.39 -3.55
N SER A 254 -34.93 -16.26 -3.65
CA SER A 254 -34.22 -16.12 -4.93
C SER A 254 -34.51 -17.25 -5.93
N LYS A 255 -34.71 -18.48 -5.44
CA LYS A 255 -35.02 -19.65 -6.27
C LYS A 255 -36.42 -19.62 -6.89
N HIS A 256 -37.37 -18.92 -6.29
CA HIS A 256 -38.79 -18.99 -6.66
C HIS A 256 -39.37 -17.64 -7.12
N ILE A 257 -38.53 -16.64 -7.43
CA ILE A 257 -38.96 -15.27 -7.76
C ILE A 257 -39.76 -15.23 -9.07
N GLU A 258 -39.40 -16.05 -10.05
CA GLU A 258 -40.03 -16.03 -11.38
C GLU A 258 -41.55 -16.32 -11.34
N ALA A 259 -42.03 -17.00 -10.30
CA ALA A 259 -43.43 -17.33 -10.12
C ALA A 259 -44.28 -16.17 -9.55
N GLU A 260 -43.68 -15.16 -8.89
CA GLU A 260 -44.42 -14.10 -8.22
C GLU A 260 -44.34 -12.74 -8.95
N SER A 261 -45.44 -12.38 -9.62
CA SER A 261 -45.58 -11.11 -10.33
C SER A 261 -45.56 -9.88 -9.39
N TYR A 262 -46.08 -10.02 -8.15
CA TYR A 262 -46.19 -8.92 -7.21
C TYR A 262 -44.84 -8.42 -6.68
N LEU A 263 -44.00 -9.34 -6.18
CA LEU A 263 -42.65 -9.03 -5.70
C LEU A 263 -41.81 -8.39 -6.81
N CYS A 264 -41.89 -8.94 -8.03
CA CYS A 264 -41.24 -8.39 -9.21
C CYS A 264 -41.74 -6.96 -9.50
N SER A 265 -43.06 -6.73 -9.47
CA SER A 265 -43.63 -5.40 -9.72
C SER A 265 -43.24 -4.36 -8.68
N LYS A 266 -42.96 -4.75 -7.42
CA LYS A 266 -42.57 -3.82 -6.35
C LYS A 266 -41.07 -3.53 -6.33
N LEU A 267 -40.22 -4.54 -6.55
CA LEU A 267 -38.76 -4.38 -6.43
C LEU A 267 -38.07 -3.97 -7.74
N ILE A 268 -38.68 -4.25 -8.91
CA ILE A 268 -38.01 -4.16 -10.23
C ILE A 268 -38.51 -2.99 -11.08
N LYS A 269 -39.59 -2.30 -10.69
CA LYS A 269 -40.15 -1.16 -11.44
C LYS A 269 -39.05 -0.19 -11.91
N GLY A 270 -38.87 -0.10 -13.23
CA GLY A 270 -38.02 0.90 -13.90
C GLY A 270 -36.56 0.53 -14.19
N ARG A 271 -36.08 -0.69 -13.90
CA ARG A 271 -34.64 -1.05 -14.06
C ARG A 271 -34.35 -2.28 -14.91
N TYR A 272 -35.14 -2.52 -15.94
CA TYR A 272 -34.76 -3.50 -16.95
C TYR A 272 -33.62 -2.94 -17.81
N SER A 273 -32.39 -3.35 -17.52
CA SER A 273 -31.36 -3.37 -18.56
C SER A 273 -31.68 -4.57 -19.45
N THR A 274 -31.82 -4.35 -20.74
CA THR A 274 -32.11 -5.40 -21.73
C THR A 274 -31.14 -6.57 -21.55
N GLY A 275 -31.65 -7.74 -21.18
CA GLY A 275 -30.87 -8.97 -20.96
C GLY A 275 -30.49 -9.29 -19.50
N SER A 276 -30.92 -8.51 -18.51
CA SER A 276 -30.68 -8.84 -17.08
C SER A 276 -31.67 -9.87 -16.54
N SER A 277 -31.18 -10.92 -15.86
CA SER A 277 -32.05 -11.87 -15.16
C SER A 277 -32.71 -11.20 -13.94
N ILE A 278 -33.99 -11.53 -13.69
CA ILE A 278 -34.75 -11.07 -12.51
C ILE A 278 -34.01 -11.42 -11.20
N ILE A 279 -33.36 -12.58 -11.18
CA ILE A 279 -32.54 -13.07 -10.06
C ILE A 279 -31.36 -12.14 -9.81
N SER A 280 -30.63 -11.69 -10.85
CA SER A 280 -29.51 -10.76 -10.69
C SER A 280 -29.92 -9.43 -10.06
N LEU A 281 -31.04 -8.86 -10.50
CA LEU A 281 -31.55 -7.60 -9.96
C LEU A 281 -31.98 -7.74 -8.50
N PHE A 282 -32.62 -8.86 -8.15
CA PHE A 282 -32.98 -9.18 -6.78
C PHE A 282 -31.75 -9.35 -5.88
N CYS A 283 -30.78 -10.17 -6.28
CA CYS A 283 -29.55 -10.40 -5.52
C CYS A 283 -28.76 -9.09 -5.31
N MET A 284 -28.71 -8.19 -6.30
CA MET A 284 -28.10 -6.87 -6.13
C MET A 284 -28.80 -6.03 -5.05
N ARG A 285 -30.14 -6.01 -5.02
CA ARG A 285 -30.90 -5.31 -3.96
C ARG A 285 -30.63 -5.93 -2.59
N VAL A 286 -30.66 -7.26 -2.47
CA VAL A 286 -30.38 -7.93 -1.21
C VAL A 286 -28.94 -7.65 -0.75
N ILE A 287 -27.95 -7.66 -1.64
CA ILE A 287 -26.57 -7.30 -1.31
C ILE A 287 -26.50 -5.87 -0.76
N GLN A 288 -27.13 -4.89 -1.40
CA GLN A 288 -27.17 -3.50 -0.90
C GLN A 288 -27.72 -3.43 0.52
N MET A 289 -28.70 -4.28 0.85
CA MET A 289 -29.29 -4.36 2.18
C MET A 289 -28.28 -4.89 3.20
N PHE A 290 -27.56 -5.96 2.89
CA PHE A 290 -26.52 -6.48 3.79
C PHE A 290 -25.31 -5.54 3.90
N GLU A 291 -25.00 -4.74 2.87
CA GLU A 291 -23.93 -3.74 2.91
C GLU A 291 -24.21 -2.63 3.93
N GLN A 292 -25.47 -2.22 4.11
CA GLN A 292 -25.85 -1.22 5.13
C GLN A 292 -25.50 -1.66 6.55
N PHE A 293 -25.61 -2.96 6.82
CA PHE A 293 -25.31 -3.54 8.13
C PHE A 293 -23.85 -4.01 8.24
N SER A 294 -23.01 -3.74 7.22
CA SER A 294 -21.59 -4.12 7.16
C SER A 294 -21.32 -5.63 7.31
N LEU A 295 -22.25 -6.48 6.89
CA LEU A 295 -22.19 -7.93 7.06
C LEU A 295 -21.48 -8.65 5.90
N SER A 296 -20.15 -8.52 5.83
CA SER A 296 -19.38 -9.02 4.68
C SER A 296 -19.46 -10.54 4.46
N ALA A 297 -19.54 -11.37 5.51
CA ALA A 297 -19.60 -12.83 5.35
C ALA A 297 -20.90 -13.32 4.67
N CYS A 298 -22.03 -12.68 4.98
CA CYS A 298 -23.31 -13.00 4.37
C CYS A 298 -23.36 -12.54 2.91
N VAL A 299 -22.78 -11.38 2.61
CA VAL A 299 -22.68 -10.88 1.23
C VAL A 299 -21.86 -11.83 0.36
N VAL A 300 -20.75 -12.37 0.87
CA VAL A 300 -19.93 -13.36 0.15
C VAL A 300 -20.75 -14.59 -0.23
N GLN A 301 -21.49 -15.16 0.72
CA GLN A 301 -22.33 -16.32 0.46
C GLN A 301 -23.42 -16.00 -0.59
N LEU A 302 -24.14 -14.89 -0.44
CA LEU A 302 -25.16 -14.46 -1.41
C LEU A 302 -24.58 -14.22 -2.81
N ALA A 303 -23.45 -13.52 -2.90
CA ALA A 303 -22.80 -13.23 -4.17
C ALA A 303 -22.27 -14.51 -4.85
N SER A 304 -21.70 -15.45 -4.09
CA SER A 304 -21.27 -16.75 -4.65
C SER A 304 -22.44 -17.56 -5.20
N THR A 305 -23.54 -17.67 -4.44
CA THR A 305 -24.75 -18.36 -4.92
C THR A 305 -25.43 -17.65 -6.09
N ALA A 306 -25.33 -16.32 -6.16
CA ALA A 306 -25.86 -15.55 -7.28
C ALA A 306 -25.05 -15.84 -8.55
N ILE A 307 -23.71 -15.90 -8.46
CA ILE A 307 -22.84 -16.25 -9.59
C ILE A 307 -23.16 -17.66 -10.10
N ASP A 308 -23.43 -18.63 -9.21
CA ASP A 308 -23.79 -20.00 -9.61
C ASP A 308 -25.17 -20.09 -10.30
N GLN A 309 -26.09 -19.18 -9.98
CA GLN A 309 -27.46 -19.17 -10.52
C GLN A 309 -27.63 -18.33 -11.79
N ILE A 310 -26.74 -17.36 -12.03
CA ILE A 310 -26.82 -16.41 -13.14
C ILE A 310 -26.08 -16.96 -14.36
N LYS A 311 -26.63 -16.73 -15.57
CA LYS A 311 -25.96 -17.08 -16.82
C LYS A 311 -24.76 -16.16 -17.05
N GLU A 312 -23.64 -16.71 -17.55
CA GLU A 312 -22.38 -15.98 -17.76
C GLU A 312 -22.49 -14.75 -18.69
N THR A 313 -23.58 -14.62 -19.46
CA THR A 313 -23.85 -13.52 -20.40
C THR A 313 -24.42 -12.26 -19.74
N ASP A 314 -24.79 -12.31 -18.46
CA ASP A 314 -25.48 -11.19 -17.81
C ASP A 314 -24.52 -10.01 -17.52
N PRO A 315 -24.94 -8.76 -17.76
CA PRO A 315 -24.10 -7.57 -17.56
C PRO A 315 -23.76 -7.29 -16.09
N HIS A 316 -24.45 -7.94 -15.15
CA HIS A 316 -24.25 -7.78 -13.71
C HIS A 316 -23.18 -8.72 -13.13
N VAL A 317 -22.75 -9.77 -13.86
CA VAL A 317 -21.71 -10.72 -13.41
C VAL A 317 -20.40 -10.01 -12.99
N PRO A 318 -19.84 -9.05 -13.76
CA PRO A 318 -18.65 -8.32 -13.33
C PRO A 318 -18.89 -7.46 -12.07
N ILE A 319 -20.13 -7.04 -11.80
CA ILE A 319 -20.48 -6.27 -10.59
C ILE A 319 -20.43 -7.19 -9.38
N PHE A 320 -21.00 -8.40 -9.48
CA PHE A 320 -20.94 -9.38 -8.40
C PHE A 320 -19.51 -9.78 -8.05
N TYR A 321 -18.63 -9.99 -9.05
CA TYR A 321 -17.22 -10.27 -8.77
C TYR A 321 -16.51 -9.10 -8.04
N SER A 322 -16.79 -7.84 -8.41
CA SER A 322 -16.23 -6.68 -7.70
C SER A 322 -16.76 -6.55 -6.26
N VAL A 323 -18.05 -6.83 -6.03
CA VAL A 323 -18.64 -6.86 -4.68
C VAL A 323 -18.03 -7.99 -3.86
N LEU A 324 -17.97 -9.20 -4.41
CA LEU A 324 -17.39 -10.38 -3.78
C LEU A 324 -15.94 -10.11 -3.37
N PHE A 325 -15.15 -9.55 -4.29
CA PHE A 325 -13.77 -9.13 -4.04
C PHE A 325 -13.68 -8.14 -2.87
N LYS A 326 -14.48 -7.07 -2.87
CA LYS A 326 -14.47 -6.04 -1.81
C LYS A 326 -14.79 -6.65 -0.44
N HIS A 327 -15.72 -7.60 -0.36
CA HIS A 327 -16.10 -8.22 0.91
C HIS A 327 -15.10 -9.29 1.37
N HIS A 328 -14.50 -10.09 0.48
CA HIS A 328 -13.36 -10.95 0.87
C HIS A 328 -12.17 -10.13 1.39
N LEU A 329 -11.92 -8.96 0.79
CA LEU A 329 -10.93 -8.01 1.28
C LEU A 329 -11.28 -7.38 2.64
N ASN A 330 -12.55 -7.31 3.02
CA ASN A 330 -12.95 -6.83 4.35
C ASN A 330 -12.83 -7.94 5.41
N LEU A 331 -12.97 -9.21 5.01
CA LEU A 331 -12.80 -10.38 5.88
C LEU A 331 -11.33 -10.80 6.07
N GLY A 332 -10.40 -10.20 5.33
CA GLY A 332 -8.98 -10.58 5.35
C GLY A 332 -8.66 -11.87 4.57
N HIS A 333 -9.62 -12.40 3.81
CA HIS A 333 -9.45 -13.60 2.97
C HIS A 333 -8.74 -13.24 1.66
N SER A 334 -7.45 -12.96 1.74
CA SER A 334 -6.66 -12.42 0.63
C SER A 334 -6.45 -13.41 -0.53
N THR A 335 -6.37 -14.71 -0.25
CA THR A 335 -6.26 -15.77 -1.28
C THR A 335 -7.56 -15.90 -2.09
N GLU A 336 -8.70 -15.91 -1.41
CA GLU A 336 -10.02 -15.98 -2.02
C GLU A 336 -10.29 -14.71 -2.84
N ALA A 337 -9.99 -13.53 -2.28
CA ALA A 337 -10.09 -12.25 -3.00
C ALA A 337 -9.28 -12.28 -4.31
N PHE A 338 -8.04 -12.77 -4.27
CA PHE A 338 -7.22 -12.91 -5.49
C PHE A 338 -7.83 -13.88 -6.51
N SER A 339 -8.38 -15.01 -6.06
CA SER A 339 -9.06 -15.95 -6.95
C SER A 339 -10.30 -15.34 -7.63
N THR A 340 -11.06 -14.51 -6.90
CA THR A 340 -12.24 -13.82 -7.45
C THR A 340 -11.86 -12.75 -8.46
N LEU A 341 -10.70 -12.11 -8.27
CA LEU A 341 -10.15 -11.13 -9.20
C LEU A 341 -9.79 -11.76 -10.54
N ILE A 342 -9.12 -12.92 -10.54
CA ILE A 342 -8.74 -13.62 -11.79
C ILE A 342 -9.98 -14.03 -12.59
N LYS A 343 -11.05 -14.46 -11.91
CA LYS A 343 -12.30 -14.92 -12.52
C LYS A 343 -13.16 -13.79 -13.10
N ASN A 344 -12.88 -12.52 -12.79
CA ASN A 344 -13.71 -11.40 -13.26
C ASN A 344 -13.55 -11.19 -14.78
N PRO A 345 -14.65 -11.21 -15.57
CA PRO A 345 -14.58 -11.03 -17.02
C PRO A 345 -14.15 -9.62 -17.46
N ASP A 346 -14.34 -8.59 -16.62
CA ASP A 346 -14.01 -7.20 -16.98
C ASP A 346 -12.54 -6.87 -16.70
N SER A 347 -11.78 -6.49 -17.73
CA SER A 347 -10.38 -6.09 -17.61
C SER A 347 -10.19 -4.82 -16.80
N SER A 348 -11.07 -3.83 -16.93
CA SER A 348 -10.93 -2.53 -16.27
C SER A 348 -11.05 -2.67 -14.75
N ARG A 349 -12.11 -3.35 -14.29
CA ARG A 349 -12.38 -3.62 -12.88
C ARG A 349 -11.33 -4.51 -12.24
N ARG A 350 -10.72 -5.44 -12.99
CA ARG A 350 -9.60 -6.24 -12.49
C ARG A 350 -8.43 -5.37 -12.04
N LYS A 351 -8.08 -4.33 -12.80
CA LYS A 351 -6.97 -3.42 -12.44
C LYS A 351 -7.29 -2.62 -11.18
N ASP A 352 -8.51 -2.12 -11.06
CA ASP A 352 -8.93 -1.35 -9.87
C ASP A 352 -9.02 -2.24 -8.62
N CYS A 353 -9.54 -3.46 -8.76
CA CYS A 353 -9.52 -4.47 -7.70
C CYS A 353 -8.07 -4.80 -7.31
N LEU A 354 -7.16 -4.99 -8.28
CA LEU A 354 -5.76 -5.31 -8.01
C LEU A 354 -5.07 -4.20 -7.21
N ARG A 355 -5.30 -2.94 -7.58
CA ARG A 355 -4.81 -1.77 -6.81
C ARG A 355 -5.31 -1.82 -5.38
N GLN A 356 -6.60 -2.03 -5.17
CA GLN A 356 -7.19 -2.11 -3.83
C GLN A 356 -6.62 -3.30 -3.02
N LEU A 357 -6.41 -4.46 -3.64
CA LEU A 357 -5.81 -5.63 -2.99
C LEU A 357 -4.40 -5.32 -2.48
N ILE A 358 -3.55 -4.76 -3.33
CA ILE A 358 -2.15 -4.45 -2.97
C ILE A 358 -2.12 -3.42 -1.84
N VAL A 359 -2.94 -2.36 -1.94
CA VAL A 359 -3.02 -1.33 -0.89
C VAL A 359 -3.41 -1.94 0.46
N LYS A 360 -4.47 -2.75 0.50
CA LYS A 360 -4.89 -3.42 1.74
C LYS A 360 -3.85 -4.40 2.28
N LEU A 361 -3.23 -5.23 1.42
CA LEU A 361 -2.18 -6.16 1.83
C LEU A 361 -0.96 -5.44 2.41
N CYS A 362 -0.65 -4.24 1.89
CA CYS A 362 0.41 -3.39 2.41
C CYS A 362 0.06 -2.80 3.77
N GLU A 363 -1.18 -2.35 3.97
CA GLU A 363 -1.69 -1.86 5.26
C GLU A 363 -1.70 -2.96 6.33
N GLU A 364 -2.11 -4.18 5.97
CA GLU A 364 -2.10 -5.36 6.84
C GLU A 364 -0.70 -5.97 7.04
N LYS A 365 0.34 -5.45 6.36
CA LYS A 365 1.73 -5.95 6.38
C LYS A 365 1.89 -7.43 5.99
N GLN A 366 0.98 -7.97 5.18
CA GLN A 366 1.02 -9.36 4.71
C GLN A 366 1.90 -9.51 3.46
N PHE A 367 3.18 -9.14 3.57
CA PHE A 367 4.10 -9.06 2.42
C PHE A 367 4.43 -10.41 1.79
N GLN A 368 4.43 -11.48 2.58
CA GLN A 368 4.70 -12.84 2.09
C GLN A 368 3.67 -13.27 1.06
N LYS A 369 2.38 -13.01 1.32
CA LYS A 369 1.30 -13.32 0.37
C LYS A 369 1.45 -12.58 -0.96
N ILE A 370 1.93 -11.33 -0.92
CA ILE A 370 2.21 -10.56 -2.14
C ILE A 370 3.29 -11.26 -2.98
N ILE A 371 4.31 -11.85 -2.37
CA ILE A 371 5.40 -12.52 -3.12
C ILE A 371 4.95 -13.90 -3.63
N GLU A 372 4.14 -14.61 -2.86
CA GLU A 372 3.66 -15.96 -3.19
C GLU A 372 2.57 -15.98 -4.28
N PHE A 373 1.82 -14.89 -4.46
CA PHE A 373 0.78 -14.84 -5.47
C PHE A 373 1.35 -14.86 -6.89
N ASN A 374 0.82 -15.77 -7.72
CA ASN A 374 1.19 -15.85 -9.13
C ASN A 374 0.36 -14.86 -9.96
N TYR A 375 0.92 -13.68 -10.24
CA TYR A 375 0.23 -12.60 -10.93
C TYR A 375 0.14 -12.76 -12.46
N LEU A 376 0.87 -13.70 -13.07
CA LEU A 376 0.86 -13.97 -14.52
C LEU A 376 0.89 -12.67 -15.36
N ALA A 377 -0.19 -12.36 -16.08
CA ALA A 377 -0.30 -11.18 -16.94
C ALA A 377 -0.37 -9.82 -16.19
N TYR A 378 -0.56 -9.83 -14.87
CA TYR A 378 -0.68 -8.62 -14.06
C TYR A 378 0.61 -8.22 -13.34
N GLU A 379 1.70 -8.97 -13.50
CA GLU A 379 2.98 -8.70 -12.82
C GLU A 379 3.44 -7.25 -13.03
N GLU A 380 3.35 -6.73 -14.25
CA GLU A 380 3.80 -5.36 -14.56
C GLU A 380 2.95 -4.29 -13.87
N GLU A 381 1.64 -4.54 -13.72
CA GLU A 381 0.75 -3.62 -13.02
C GLU A 381 1.00 -3.62 -11.52
N VAL A 382 1.24 -4.80 -10.93
CA VAL A 382 1.65 -4.92 -9.51
C VAL A 382 2.95 -4.17 -9.27
N ILE A 383 3.94 -4.36 -10.14
CA ILE A 383 5.23 -3.66 -10.06
C ILE A 383 5.03 -2.15 -10.17
N ALA A 384 4.24 -1.66 -11.12
CA ALA A 384 3.97 -0.23 -11.26
C ALA A 384 3.27 0.39 -10.03
N ILE A 385 2.34 -0.36 -9.42
CA ILE A 385 1.65 0.08 -8.19
C ILE A 385 2.63 0.11 -7.01
N LEU A 386 3.48 -0.91 -6.85
CA LEU A 386 4.50 -0.94 -5.81
C LEU A 386 5.57 0.13 -6.01
N GLU A 387 6.01 0.38 -7.24
CA GLU A 387 6.98 1.44 -7.57
C GLU A 387 6.42 2.83 -7.28
N SER A 388 5.19 3.12 -7.70
CA SER A 388 4.55 4.41 -7.42
C SER A 388 4.37 4.64 -5.92
N ARG A 389 3.96 3.61 -5.18
CA ARG A 389 3.83 3.70 -3.72
C ARG A 389 5.18 3.78 -3.01
N ALA A 390 6.20 3.09 -3.51
CA ALA A 390 7.56 3.18 -2.99
C ALA A 390 8.11 4.62 -3.17
N ARG A 391 7.94 5.22 -4.34
CA ARG A 391 8.36 6.61 -4.64
C ARG A 391 7.64 7.64 -3.78
N CYS A 392 6.36 7.44 -3.47
CA CYS A 392 5.59 8.34 -2.60
C CYS A 392 5.76 8.06 -1.10
N SER A 393 6.40 6.95 -0.71
CA SER A 393 6.56 6.60 0.71
C SER A 393 7.72 7.32 1.37
N ASP A 394 7.51 7.72 2.62
CA ASP A 394 8.54 8.30 3.48
C ASP A 394 9.54 7.23 3.94
N LEU A 395 10.82 7.45 3.65
CA LEU A 395 11.90 6.52 4.03
C LEU A 395 12.16 6.45 5.54
N CYS A 396 11.69 7.45 6.30
CA CYS A 396 11.80 7.51 7.76
C CYS A 396 10.84 6.52 8.45
N HIS A 397 9.70 6.21 7.83
CA HIS A 397 8.78 5.19 8.31
C HIS A 397 9.24 3.82 7.76
N ASN A 398 9.27 2.79 8.63
CA ASN A 398 9.84 1.46 8.35
C ASN A 398 9.08 0.62 7.29
N THR A 399 8.28 1.23 6.41
CA THR A 399 7.57 0.53 5.34
C THR A 399 8.52 0.27 4.18
N SER A 400 9.10 -0.94 4.15
CA SER A 400 10.08 -1.37 3.15
C SER A 400 9.43 -1.74 1.81
N PHE A 401 8.72 -0.81 1.16
CA PHE A 401 8.11 -1.07 -0.16
C PHE A 401 9.17 -1.46 -1.20
N TYR A 402 10.31 -0.79 -1.20
CA TYR A 402 11.46 -1.20 -2.00
C TYR A 402 12.00 -2.58 -1.60
N GLY A 403 11.93 -2.98 -0.33
CA GLY A 403 12.32 -4.32 0.11
C GLY A 403 11.37 -5.40 -0.40
N ILE A 404 10.06 -5.12 -0.45
CA ILE A 404 9.08 -6.01 -1.08
C ILE A 404 9.35 -6.12 -2.57
N LEU A 405 9.58 -4.98 -3.24
CA LEU A 405 9.90 -4.93 -4.67
C LEU A 405 11.17 -5.72 -4.99
N TYR A 406 12.20 -5.58 -4.15
CA TYR A 406 13.43 -6.37 -4.24
C TYR A 406 13.17 -7.87 -4.07
N ALA A 407 12.46 -8.27 -3.02
CA ALA A 407 12.13 -9.68 -2.77
C ALA A 407 11.32 -10.30 -3.91
N LEU A 408 10.35 -9.56 -4.46
CA LEU A 408 9.56 -9.96 -5.62
C LEU A 408 10.48 -10.15 -6.85
N HIS A 409 11.32 -9.18 -7.18
CA HIS A 409 12.22 -9.29 -8.32
C HIS A 409 13.24 -10.43 -8.18
N VAL A 410 13.76 -10.69 -6.98
CA VAL A 410 14.65 -11.83 -6.70
C VAL A 410 13.89 -13.15 -6.86
N HIS A 411 12.66 -13.25 -6.36
CA HIS A 411 11.82 -14.44 -6.51
C HIS A 411 11.55 -14.76 -8.01
N HIS A 412 11.26 -13.73 -8.81
CA HIS A 412 11.07 -13.87 -10.26
C HIS A 412 12.39 -13.94 -11.06
N LYS A 413 13.57 -14.02 -10.41
CA LYS A 413 14.90 -14.03 -11.04
C LYS A 413 15.20 -12.84 -11.95
N LYS A 414 14.49 -11.71 -11.77
CA LYS A 414 14.70 -10.45 -12.51
C LYS A 414 15.73 -9.59 -11.77
N TYR A 415 16.98 -10.07 -11.67
CA TYR A 415 18.03 -9.46 -10.83
C TYR A 415 18.38 -8.02 -11.23
N ARG A 416 18.33 -7.71 -12.53
CA ARG A 416 18.54 -6.35 -13.03
C ARG A 416 17.53 -5.34 -12.49
N LYS A 417 16.24 -5.70 -12.46
CA LYS A 417 15.18 -4.85 -11.90
C LYS A 417 15.30 -4.75 -10.38
N ALA A 418 15.70 -5.84 -9.71
CA ALA A 418 16.01 -5.83 -8.28
C ALA A 418 17.15 -4.85 -7.95
N ALA A 419 18.22 -4.85 -8.74
CA ALA A 419 19.34 -3.94 -8.58
C ALA A 419 18.93 -2.48 -8.79
N ALA A 420 18.14 -2.19 -9.82
CA ALA A 420 17.61 -0.85 -10.08
C ALA A 420 16.76 -0.32 -8.91
N ALA A 421 15.88 -1.14 -8.35
CA ALA A 421 15.05 -0.78 -7.20
C ALA A 421 15.89 -0.47 -5.94
N MET A 422 16.91 -1.30 -5.66
CA MET A 422 17.81 -1.06 -4.52
C MET A 422 18.74 0.15 -4.72
N TYR A 423 19.17 0.38 -5.96
CA TYR A 423 19.96 1.56 -6.31
C TYR A 423 19.15 2.85 -6.17
N GLU A 424 17.89 2.88 -6.63
CA GLU A 424 16.97 4.00 -6.43
C GLU A 424 16.77 4.29 -4.94
N LEU A 425 16.57 3.23 -4.13
CA LEU A 425 16.48 3.33 -2.68
C LEU A 425 17.75 3.92 -2.04
N ALA A 426 18.93 3.49 -2.48
CA ALA A 426 20.21 4.02 -2.00
C ALA A 426 20.37 5.52 -2.31
N MET A 427 20.05 5.91 -3.54
CA MET A 427 20.06 7.31 -3.98
C MET A 427 19.12 8.19 -3.16
N ARG A 428 17.91 7.70 -2.86
CA ARG A 428 16.96 8.44 -2.03
C ARG A 428 17.41 8.53 -0.57
N PHE A 429 17.99 7.47 0.01
CA PHE A 429 18.55 7.55 1.37
C PHE A 429 19.64 8.62 1.48
N GLY A 430 20.50 8.75 0.46
CA GLY A 430 21.54 9.79 0.44
C GLY A 430 21.01 11.23 0.34
N ARG A 431 19.77 11.43 -0.14
CA ARG A 431 19.15 12.76 -0.30
C ARG A 431 18.18 13.12 0.83
N GLU A 432 17.33 12.18 1.21
CA GLU A 432 16.19 12.41 2.11
C GLU A 432 16.56 12.15 3.58
N VAL A 433 17.51 11.25 3.86
CA VAL A 433 17.80 10.78 5.23
C VAL A 433 19.27 11.02 5.58
N THR A 434 19.57 12.22 6.06
CA THR A 434 20.89 12.60 6.60
C THR A 434 21.08 12.14 8.05
N SER A 435 20.85 10.84 8.30
CA SER A 435 21.12 10.22 9.61
C SER A 435 22.14 9.09 9.50
N PHE A 436 22.85 8.77 10.59
CA PHE A 436 23.78 7.64 10.62
C PHE A 436 23.10 6.31 10.23
N LYS A 437 21.85 6.11 10.67
CA LYS A 437 21.04 4.94 10.28
C LYS A 437 20.71 4.96 8.78
N GLY A 438 20.43 6.13 8.21
CA GLY A 438 20.22 6.34 6.77
C GLY A 438 21.46 5.98 5.95
N LEU A 439 22.63 6.50 6.34
CA LEU A 439 23.91 6.21 5.68
C LEU A 439 24.27 4.71 5.73
N ARG A 440 24.05 4.04 6.88
CA ARG A 440 24.23 2.59 6.99
C ARG A 440 23.28 1.82 6.07
N LYS A 441 22.02 2.25 5.97
CA LYS A 441 21.05 1.65 5.04
C LYS A 441 21.45 1.92 3.58
N GLN A 442 21.90 3.12 3.24
CA GLN A 442 22.40 3.46 1.90
C GLN A 442 23.52 2.51 1.46
N VAL A 443 24.54 2.32 2.29
CA VAL A 443 25.65 1.38 2.01
C VAL A 443 25.12 -0.05 1.83
N SER A 444 24.19 -0.50 2.66
CA SER A 444 23.58 -1.84 2.51
C SER A 444 22.76 -1.99 1.22
N CYS A 445 22.08 -0.94 0.78
CA CYS A 445 21.29 -0.94 -0.45
C CYS A 445 22.20 -1.00 -1.69
N TYR A 446 23.31 -0.25 -1.69
CA TYR A 446 24.32 -0.35 -2.75
C TYR A 446 24.93 -1.75 -2.81
N LEU A 447 25.26 -2.37 -1.67
CA LEU A 447 25.73 -3.76 -1.64
C LEU A 447 24.71 -4.74 -2.20
N ALA A 448 23.44 -4.60 -1.83
CA ALA A 448 22.37 -5.44 -2.38
C ALA A 448 22.24 -5.28 -3.89
N ALA A 449 22.34 -4.04 -4.41
CA ALA A 449 22.32 -3.78 -5.85
C ALA A 449 23.53 -4.39 -6.57
N ILE A 450 24.73 -4.24 -6.00
CA ILE A 450 25.97 -4.85 -6.53
C ILE A 450 25.83 -6.37 -6.58
N ASN A 451 25.37 -7.00 -5.50
CA ASN A 451 25.16 -8.45 -5.46
C ASN A 451 24.16 -8.90 -6.53
N CYS A 452 23.06 -8.17 -6.73
CA CYS A 452 22.10 -8.49 -7.79
C CYS A 452 22.68 -8.32 -9.20
N LEU A 453 23.53 -7.34 -9.43
CA LEU A 453 24.20 -7.18 -10.74
C LEU A 453 25.25 -8.27 -11.00
N HIS A 454 25.91 -8.78 -9.95
CA HIS A 454 26.82 -9.93 -10.07
C HIS A 454 26.07 -11.24 -10.35
N LEU A 455 24.82 -11.35 -9.89
CA LEU A 455 23.93 -12.47 -10.21
C LEU A 455 23.30 -12.37 -11.61
N ALA A 456 23.30 -11.17 -12.21
CA ALA A 456 22.87 -10.96 -13.58
C ALA A 456 23.98 -11.35 -14.56
N GLU A 457 23.59 -11.70 -15.78
CA GLU A 457 24.55 -11.93 -16.86
C GLU A 457 25.34 -10.63 -17.14
N PRO A 458 26.66 -10.73 -17.43
CA PRO A 458 27.54 -9.57 -17.54
C PRO A 458 27.11 -8.58 -18.62
N GLU A 459 26.47 -9.06 -19.69
CA GLU A 459 25.93 -8.23 -20.78
C GLU A 459 24.75 -7.35 -20.35
N TYR A 460 24.00 -7.78 -19.32
CA TYR A 460 22.82 -7.09 -18.82
C TYR A 460 23.05 -6.39 -17.46
N ALA A 461 24.30 -6.36 -16.98
CA ALA A 461 24.71 -5.78 -15.69
C ALA A 461 24.86 -4.25 -15.74
N TRP A 462 23.77 -3.56 -16.10
CA TRP A 462 23.68 -2.11 -16.12
C TRP A 462 22.34 -1.60 -15.54
N ILE A 463 22.33 -0.39 -15.01
CA ILE A 463 21.16 0.29 -14.45
C ILE A 463 20.92 1.59 -15.20
N VAL A 464 19.66 2.02 -15.26
CA VAL A 464 19.26 3.27 -15.89
C VAL A 464 18.99 4.32 -14.82
N LYS A 465 19.65 5.47 -14.92
CA LYS A 465 19.44 6.63 -14.05
C LYS A 465 18.97 7.82 -14.88
N PRO A 466 17.85 8.48 -14.52
CA PRO A 466 17.52 9.79 -15.05
C PRO A 466 18.60 10.79 -14.63
N SER A 467 19.38 11.33 -15.57
CA SER A 467 20.37 12.36 -15.26
C SER A 467 19.66 13.68 -15.00
N LEU A 468 19.99 14.29 -13.85
CA LEU A 468 19.53 15.63 -13.48
C LEU A 468 20.43 16.72 -14.10
N HIS A 469 21.60 16.34 -14.61
CA HIS A 469 22.55 17.26 -15.21
C HIS A 469 22.26 17.37 -16.71
N ALA A 470 21.40 18.32 -17.07
CA ALA A 470 21.64 19.04 -18.31
C ALA A 470 23.02 19.70 -18.14
N SER A 471 24.06 19.07 -18.68
CA SER A 471 25.38 19.66 -18.84
C SER A 471 25.22 21.12 -19.30
N GLU A 472 25.66 22.07 -18.47
CA GLU A 472 25.66 23.51 -18.76
C GLU A 472 26.57 23.88 -19.96
N ASN A 473 27.21 22.88 -20.60
CA ASN A 473 28.09 23.07 -21.75
C ASN A 473 27.39 22.67 -23.06
N LEU A 474 26.31 23.36 -23.42
CA LEU A 474 25.70 23.30 -24.76
C LEU A 474 25.28 24.72 -25.22
N GLU A 475 26.23 25.65 -25.19
CA GLU A 475 26.08 26.93 -25.90
C GLU A 475 26.31 26.79 -27.42
N ASP A 476 26.79 25.65 -27.90
CA ASP A 476 27.12 25.43 -29.31
C ASP A 476 26.31 24.29 -29.97
N LEU A 477 24.98 24.33 -29.91
CA LEU A 477 24.11 23.63 -30.89
C LEU A 477 22.84 24.45 -31.15
N ASP A 478 23.03 25.67 -31.66
CA ASP A 478 22.09 26.16 -32.66
C ASP A 478 22.07 25.16 -33.83
N VAL A 479 20.87 24.86 -34.34
CA VAL A 479 20.54 24.10 -35.56
C VAL A 479 19.72 22.82 -35.30
N ILE A 480 18.40 23.01 -35.49
CA ILE A 480 17.33 22.06 -35.89
C ILE A 480 16.60 21.30 -34.76
N TYR A 481 15.49 21.87 -34.29
CA TYR A 481 14.23 21.11 -34.13
C TYR A 481 13.02 21.98 -34.51
N LYS A 482 12.60 21.90 -35.78
CA LYS A 482 11.26 22.31 -36.20
C LYS A 482 10.26 21.25 -35.75
N ASN A 483 9.72 21.37 -34.53
CA ASN A 483 8.48 20.69 -34.17
C ASN A 483 7.46 21.75 -33.76
N SER A 484 6.36 21.83 -34.50
CA SER A 484 5.27 22.78 -34.25
C SER A 484 4.73 22.63 -32.81
N PRO A 485 4.50 23.74 -32.08
CA PRO A 485 3.99 23.67 -30.71
C PRO A 485 2.59 23.03 -30.72
N LYS A 486 2.41 21.96 -29.94
CA LYS A 486 1.10 21.32 -29.75
C LYS A 486 0.26 22.21 -28.85
N ARG A 487 -0.86 22.70 -29.39
CA ARG A 487 -1.86 23.49 -28.66
C ARG A 487 -2.94 22.56 -28.08
N ASN A 488 -3.48 22.90 -26.92
CA ASN A 488 -4.67 22.24 -26.39
C ASN A 488 -5.91 22.60 -27.23
N SER A 489 -7.07 22.01 -26.92
CA SER A 489 -8.33 22.25 -27.63
C SER A 489 -8.80 23.72 -27.62
N GLU A 490 -8.23 24.54 -26.74
CA GLU A 490 -8.51 25.97 -26.59
C GLU A 490 -7.49 26.87 -27.31
N GLY A 491 -6.47 26.29 -27.96
CA GLY A 491 -5.49 27.02 -28.76
C GLY A 491 -4.31 27.59 -27.97
N ASP A 492 -4.21 27.30 -26.68
CA ASP A 492 -3.09 27.69 -25.83
C ASP A 492 -1.91 26.73 -25.98
N GLU A 493 -0.70 27.30 -25.97
CA GLU A 493 0.54 26.55 -26.07
C GLU A 493 0.80 25.78 -24.78
N ILE A 494 0.80 24.45 -24.87
CA ILE A 494 1.15 23.60 -23.73
C ILE A 494 2.66 23.73 -23.53
N LEU A 495 3.08 24.42 -22.47
CA LEU A 495 4.46 24.41 -21.95
C LEU A 495 4.77 23.02 -21.36
N SER A 496 4.80 21.98 -22.19
CA SER A 496 5.38 20.71 -21.79
C SER A 496 6.89 20.90 -21.64
N SER A 497 7.42 20.61 -20.46
CA SER A 497 8.86 20.60 -20.16
C SER A 497 9.57 19.49 -20.96
N LEU A 498 9.68 19.65 -22.28
CA LEU A 498 10.44 18.78 -23.19
C LEU A 498 11.93 19.13 -23.10
N ARG A 499 12.51 19.14 -21.90
CA ARG A 499 13.95 18.86 -21.80
C ARG A 499 14.06 17.34 -21.89
N PRO A 500 14.74 16.77 -22.90
CA PRO A 500 14.98 15.34 -22.93
C PRO A 500 15.71 14.99 -21.64
N VAL A 501 15.08 14.17 -20.79
CA VAL A 501 15.73 13.60 -19.62
C VAL A 501 16.90 12.79 -20.18
N LYS A 502 18.13 13.30 -20.05
CA LYS A 502 19.32 12.54 -20.46
C LYS A 502 19.35 11.29 -19.60
N VAL A 503 19.24 10.13 -20.24
CA VAL A 503 19.25 8.85 -19.55
C VAL A 503 20.70 8.38 -19.47
N GLU A 504 21.22 8.24 -18.26
CA GLU A 504 22.57 7.72 -18.02
C GLU A 504 22.50 6.22 -17.75
N VAL A 505 23.31 5.47 -18.49
CA VAL A 505 23.46 4.02 -18.30
C VAL A 505 24.67 3.80 -17.40
N LEU A 506 24.42 3.28 -16.21
CA LEU A 506 25.44 3.00 -15.21
C LEU A 506 25.81 1.52 -15.23
N GLY A 507 27.10 1.23 -15.34
CA GLY A 507 27.62 -0.12 -15.17
C GLY A 507 27.91 -0.46 -13.71
N LEU A 508 28.30 -1.71 -13.49
CA LEU A 508 28.92 -2.17 -12.24
C LEU A 508 30.03 -1.24 -11.68
N PRO A 509 31.02 -0.77 -12.48
CA PRO A 509 32.08 0.09 -11.94
C PRO A 509 31.54 1.42 -11.40
N ASP A 510 30.49 1.97 -12.00
CA ASP A 510 29.92 3.25 -11.57
C ASP A 510 29.23 3.13 -10.21
N ILE A 511 28.49 2.05 -10.01
CA ILE A 511 27.83 1.76 -8.74
C ILE A 511 28.86 1.43 -7.65
N LEU A 512 29.97 0.78 -8.00
CA LEU A 512 31.09 0.54 -7.08
C LEU A 512 31.75 1.86 -6.64
N ARG A 513 31.90 2.84 -7.55
CA ARG A 513 32.42 4.18 -7.20
C ARG A 513 31.50 4.88 -6.19
N GLU A 514 30.19 4.92 -6.45
CA GLU A 514 29.22 5.51 -5.51
C GLU A 514 29.19 4.77 -4.16
N TYR A 515 29.27 3.43 -4.19
CA TYR A 515 29.35 2.60 -2.98
C TYR A 515 30.60 2.92 -2.15
N ASN A 516 31.78 2.99 -2.79
CA ASN A 516 33.04 3.28 -2.09
C ASN A 516 33.01 4.65 -1.41
N LEU A 517 32.42 5.65 -2.07
CA LEU A 517 32.22 6.99 -1.52
C LEU A 517 31.28 6.98 -0.30
N ALA A 518 30.14 6.28 -0.37
CA ALA A 518 29.23 6.13 0.77
C ALA A 518 29.87 5.34 1.93
N LYS A 519 30.61 4.27 1.60
CA LYS A 519 31.35 3.44 2.57
C LYS A 519 32.40 4.25 3.32
N ALA A 520 33.16 5.08 2.61
CA ALA A 520 34.22 5.89 3.21
C ALA A 520 33.66 6.92 4.21
N ARG A 521 32.52 7.58 3.88
CA ARG A 521 31.80 8.43 4.83
C ARG A 521 31.36 7.66 6.07
N LEU A 522 30.82 6.47 5.88
CA LEU A 522 30.38 5.61 6.98
C LEU A 522 31.55 5.23 7.90
N LEU A 523 32.71 4.87 7.33
CA LEU A 523 33.91 4.56 8.10
C LEU A 523 34.38 5.76 8.94
N TYR A 524 34.34 6.96 8.37
CA TYR A 524 34.69 8.18 9.10
C TYR A 524 33.75 8.41 10.29
N VAL A 525 32.43 8.35 10.07
CA VAL A 525 31.42 8.58 11.13
C VAL A 525 31.46 7.49 12.21
N GLN A 526 31.81 6.25 11.86
CA GLN A 526 32.01 5.16 12.82
C GLN A 526 33.22 5.40 13.73
N LYS A 527 34.34 5.90 13.18
CA LYS A 527 35.53 6.17 13.98
C LYS A 527 35.39 7.42 14.85
N TYR A 528 34.72 8.45 14.35
CA TYR A 528 34.54 9.72 15.03
C TYR A 528 33.07 9.93 15.41
N HIS A 529 32.60 9.14 16.38
CA HIS A 529 31.21 9.11 16.87
C HIS A 529 30.63 10.47 17.36
N ARG A 530 31.41 11.56 17.36
CA ARG A 530 31.02 12.88 17.87
C ARG A 530 31.03 14.02 16.84
N THR A 531 31.42 13.80 15.59
CA THR A 531 31.50 14.88 14.59
C THR A 531 30.24 15.00 13.72
N SER A 532 29.57 16.15 13.90
CA SER A 532 28.61 16.88 13.05
C SER A 532 27.79 16.12 11.98
N ASN A 533 26.48 16.41 11.96
CA ASN A 533 25.52 16.06 10.91
C ASN A 533 25.99 16.40 9.47
N LEU A 534 26.98 17.30 9.32
CA LEU A 534 27.58 17.69 8.03
C LEU A 534 28.22 16.52 7.26
N VAL A 535 28.79 15.53 7.95
CA VAL A 535 29.45 14.37 7.27
C VAL A 535 28.42 13.40 6.68
N ILE A 536 27.18 13.47 7.18
CA ILE A 536 26.09 12.60 6.75
C ILE A 536 25.43 13.16 5.47
N ALA A 537 25.67 14.43 5.14
CA ALA A 537 25.22 15.03 3.89
C ALA A 537 26.00 14.46 2.68
N PRO A 538 25.38 14.44 1.49
CA PRO A 538 26.06 14.00 0.27
C PRO A 538 27.13 15.04 -0.14
N LEU A 539 28.38 14.76 0.22
CA LEU A 539 29.56 15.58 -0.13
C LEU A 539 30.07 15.26 -1.56
N THR A 540 31.01 16.05 -2.08
CA THR A 540 31.76 15.66 -3.29
C THR A 540 32.86 14.64 -2.96
N PRO A 541 33.38 13.88 -3.95
CA PRO A 541 34.53 13.00 -3.75
C PRO A 541 35.73 13.74 -3.15
N GLU A 542 36.03 14.96 -3.63
CA GLU A 542 37.14 15.79 -3.16
C GLU A 542 36.96 16.21 -1.70
N GLU A 543 35.75 16.64 -1.33
CA GLU A 543 35.39 16.97 0.05
C GLU A 543 35.49 15.74 0.96
N THR A 544 35.07 14.56 0.49
CA THR A 544 35.21 13.33 1.28
C THR A 544 36.66 12.94 1.50
N VAL A 545 37.52 13.12 0.49
CA VAL A 545 38.96 12.90 0.63
C VAL A 545 39.53 13.87 1.66
N ALA A 546 39.23 15.17 1.57
CA ALA A 546 39.67 16.15 2.55
C ALA A 546 39.22 15.81 3.98
N LEU A 547 37.97 15.34 4.16
CA LEU A 547 37.46 14.89 5.46
C LEU A 547 38.23 13.67 6.00
N LEU A 548 38.50 12.68 5.14
CA LEU A 548 39.28 11.50 5.53
C LEU A 548 40.71 11.88 5.92
N LEU A 549 41.33 12.84 5.22
CA LEU A 549 42.66 13.35 5.54
C LEU A 549 42.67 14.08 6.89
N ASN A 550 41.65 14.88 7.19
CA ASN A 550 41.48 15.47 8.53
C ASN A 550 41.36 14.40 9.62
N GLY A 551 40.70 13.27 9.31
CA GLY A 551 40.61 12.09 10.19
C GLY A 551 41.83 11.17 10.16
N CYS A 552 42.94 11.53 9.48
CA CYS A 552 44.12 10.65 9.33
C CYS A 552 43.81 9.25 8.76
N LEU A 553 42.76 9.11 7.95
CA LEU A 553 42.37 7.86 7.27
C LEU A 553 42.93 7.84 5.85
N PHE A 554 44.24 7.56 5.74
CA PHE A 554 44.97 7.64 4.47
C PHE A 554 44.60 6.53 3.48
N GLU A 555 44.49 5.28 3.93
CA GLU A 555 44.18 4.14 3.05
C GLU A 555 42.82 4.29 2.33
N PRO A 556 41.70 4.63 3.02
CA PRO A 556 40.44 4.91 2.33
C PRO A 556 40.50 6.14 1.41
N ALA A 557 41.31 7.16 1.75
CA ALA A 557 41.48 8.34 0.91
C ALA A 557 42.19 8.00 -0.40
N ILE A 558 43.25 7.16 -0.35
CA ILE A 558 43.95 6.70 -1.56
C ILE A 558 43.01 5.86 -2.43
N GLN A 559 42.27 4.91 -1.84
CA GLN A 559 41.32 4.08 -2.56
C GLN A 559 40.22 4.91 -3.25
N LEU A 560 39.73 5.97 -2.60
CA LEU A 560 38.78 6.90 -3.22
C LEU A 560 39.42 7.72 -4.33
N SER A 561 40.63 8.24 -4.13
CA SER A 561 41.35 8.99 -5.16
C SER A 561 41.58 8.14 -6.40
N ASP A 562 41.94 6.86 -6.24
CA ASP A 562 42.07 5.93 -7.36
C ASP A 562 40.72 5.66 -8.05
N CYS A 563 39.64 5.48 -7.28
CA CYS A 563 38.29 5.23 -7.82
C CYS A 563 37.75 6.41 -8.65
N PHE A 564 38.07 7.65 -8.26
CA PHE A 564 37.60 8.88 -8.91
C PHE A 564 38.68 9.55 -9.78
N SER A 565 39.84 8.91 -9.97
CA SER A 565 40.99 9.46 -10.69
C SER A 565 41.43 10.86 -10.21
N LEU A 566 41.38 11.09 -8.90
CA LEU A 566 41.82 12.34 -8.25
C LEU A 566 43.34 12.37 -8.03
N SER A 567 43.91 13.56 -7.84
CA SER A 567 45.33 13.69 -7.53
C SER A 567 45.64 13.14 -6.13
N LEU A 568 46.74 12.39 -6.01
CA LEU A 568 47.22 11.88 -4.72
C LEU A 568 48.03 12.93 -3.94
N ILE A 569 48.37 14.05 -4.55
CA ILE A 569 49.16 15.15 -3.96
C ILE A 569 48.60 15.58 -2.59
N PRO A 570 47.29 15.90 -2.44
CA PRO A 570 46.75 16.34 -1.14
C PRO A 570 46.88 15.27 -0.04
N VAL A 571 46.84 13.98 -0.42
CA VAL A 571 47.02 12.86 0.51
C VAL A 571 48.44 12.85 1.06
N PHE A 572 49.44 12.96 0.17
CA PHE A 572 50.85 13.00 0.57
C PHE A 572 51.22 14.28 1.32
N GLU A 573 50.63 15.43 0.98
CA GLU A 573 50.76 16.66 1.76
C GLU A 573 50.25 16.48 3.19
N ALA A 574 49.08 15.86 3.36
CA ALA A 574 48.50 15.61 4.68
C ALA A 574 49.31 14.62 5.51
N ILE A 575 49.83 13.55 4.90
CA ILE A 575 50.74 12.60 5.59
C ILE A 575 52.02 13.33 6.02
N THR A 576 52.61 14.14 5.12
CA THR A 576 53.83 14.91 5.40
C THR A 576 53.63 15.93 6.51
N TYR A 577 52.51 16.66 6.48
CA TYR A 577 52.12 17.58 7.55
C TYR A 577 51.96 16.84 8.89
N ARG A 578 51.39 15.63 8.87
CA ARG A 578 51.28 14.82 10.10
C ARG A 578 52.65 14.40 10.63
N CYS A 579 53.56 13.96 9.76
CA CYS A 579 54.96 13.69 10.12
C CYS A 579 55.60 14.91 10.80
N LEU A 580 55.48 16.11 10.20
CA LEU A 580 56.00 17.36 10.75
C LEU A 580 55.38 17.71 12.11
N SER A 581 54.05 17.61 12.24
CA SER A 581 53.35 17.87 13.49
C SER A 581 53.77 16.93 14.63
N SER A 582 54.16 15.70 14.29
CA SER A 582 54.69 14.74 15.26
C SER A 582 56.12 15.07 15.70
N CYS A 583 56.94 15.65 14.81
CA CYS A 583 58.27 16.16 15.15
C CYS A 583 58.21 17.41 16.03
N LEU A 584 57.23 18.30 15.83
CA LEU A 584 57.10 19.53 16.63
C LEU A 584 56.55 19.27 18.05
N ARG A 585 55.76 18.20 18.24
CA ARG A 585 55.20 17.84 19.55
C ARG A 585 56.20 17.22 20.52
N SER A 586 57.37 16.76 20.07
CA SER A 586 58.41 16.23 20.97
C SER A 586 59.12 17.31 21.78
N ASP A 587 59.09 18.57 21.33
CA ASP A 587 59.78 19.68 22.01
C ASP A 587 58.96 20.33 23.13
N VAL A 588 57.67 19.99 23.24
CA VAL A 588 56.76 20.53 24.26
C VAL A 588 56.13 19.39 25.06
N GLN A 589 56.91 18.76 25.95
CA GLN A 589 56.33 18.05 27.09
C GLN A 589 56.07 19.05 28.22
N SER A 590 54.82 19.50 28.31
CA SER A 590 54.04 19.63 29.55
C SER A 590 52.87 20.57 29.28
N PHE A 591 51.68 20.02 29.04
CA PHE A 591 50.46 20.45 29.70
C PHE A 591 49.41 19.36 29.48
N ASP A 592 49.01 18.75 30.59
CA ASP A 592 47.87 17.86 30.71
C ASP A 592 46.60 18.50 30.14
N ASP A 593 45.80 17.74 29.39
CA ASP A 593 44.49 17.34 29.89
C ASP A 593 43.82 16.27 29.02
N ALA A 594 43.57 15.14 29.68
CA ALA A 594 42.45 14.20 29.54
C ALA A 594 41.74 14.07 28.17
N ASP A 595 42.15 13.05 27.42
CA ASP A 595 41.22 12.17 26.69
C ASP A 595 41.66 10.71 26.89
N GLN A 596 41.56 10.26 28.14
CA GLN A 596 41.36 8.84 28.46
C GLN A 596 39.94 8.46 27.99
N TYR A 597 39.73 7.18 27.63
CA TYR A 597 38.47 6.56 27.16
C TYR A 597 38.29 6.43 25.63
N SER A 598 39.08 5.54 25.02
CA SER A 598 38.68 4.82 23.81
C SER A 598 39.28 3.40 23.75
N LYS A 599 38.98 2.59 24.78
CA LYS A 599 39.13 1.13 24.67
C LYS A 599 37.77 0.54 24.30
N GLN A 600 37.57 0.20 23.03
CA GLN A 600 36.91 -1.04 22.59
C GLN A 600 36.85 -1.19 21.05
N SER A 601 37.51 -2.26 20.60
CA SER A 601 37.22 -3.17 19.47
C SER A 601 37.26 -2.68 18.00
N ASP A 602 38.43 -2.89 17.40
CA ASP A 602 38.73 -3.83 16.30
C ASP A 602 38.19 -3.62 14.87
N LEU A 603 39.10 -3.17 14.00
CA LEU A 603 39.60 -3.79 12.74
C LEU A 603 40.00 -2.71 11.71
N SER A 604 41.09 -1.99 12.00
CA SER A 604 42.03 -1.42 11.01
C SER A 604 43.16 -0.71 11.74
N ILE A 605 44.24 -1.45 11.99
CA ILE A 605 45.57 -1.00 12.43
C ILE A 605 45.52 0.00 13.60
N ASP A 606 45.63 -0.55 14.82
CA ASP A 606 45.79 0.19 16.07
C ASP A 606 46.90 1.25 15.97
N LEU A 607 46.51 2.52 15.97
CA LEU A 607 47.39 3.70 16.05
C LEU A 607 47.51 4.26 17.47
N THR A 608 47.15 3.50 18.50
CA THR A 608 46.93 3.99 19.88
C THR A 608 47.99 3.63 20.91
N ASN A 609 49.21 3.22 20.52
CA ASN A 609 50.31 3.01 21.47
C ASN A 609 51.60 3.66 20.96
N ASN A 610 52.15 4.63 21.72
CA ASN A 610 53.52 5.20 21.87
C ASN A 610 54.60 5.15 20.75
N ASN A 611 54.33 4.57 19.58
CA ASN A 611 55.18 4.49 18.39
C ASN A 611 54.61 5.35 17.24
N GLN A 612 53.98 6.49 17.57
CA GLN A 612 53.25 7.32 16.62
C GLN A 612 54.18 7.96 15.55
N MET A 613 55.45 8.16 15.86
CA MET A 613 56.40 8.84 14.98
C MET A 613 56.97 7.89 13.91
N PHE A 614 57.51 6.74 14.31
CA PHE A 614 58.13 5.76 13.40
C PHE A 614 57.12 5.13 12.43
N ASN A 615 55.88 4.94 12.88
CA ASN A 615 54.85 4.33 12.03
C ASN A 615 54.43 5.26 10.88
N VAL A 616 54.33 6.57 11.08
CA VAL A 616 53.86 7.49 10.02
C VAL A 616 54.95 7.72 8.96
N TRP A 617 56.21 7.84 9.37
CA TRP A 617 57.34 7.94 8.42
C TRP A 617 57.50 6.66 7.58
N HIS A 618 57.34 5.47 8.17
CA HIS A 618 57.34 4.22 7.40
C HIS A 618 56.11 4.06 6.50
N ILE A 619 54.93 4.55 6.92
CA ILE A 619 53.73 4.55 6.08
C ILE A 619 53.94 5.48 4.87
N LEU A 620 54.53 6.66 5.08
CA LEU A 620 54.90 7.58 4.00
C LEU A 620 55.88 6.92 3.04
N GLU A 621 56.97 6.33 3.54
CA GLU A 621 57.96 5.59 2.73
C GLU A 621 57.30 4.48 1.90
N LYS A 622 56.47 3.65 2.54
CA LYS A 622 55.78 2.53 1.88
C LYS A 622 54.83 3.03 0.78
N TYR A 623 54.00 4.01 1.07
CA TYR A 623 53.03 4.51 0.08
C TYR A 623 53.69 5.26 -1.05
N LEU A 624 54.74 6.03 -0.78
CA LEU A 624 55.47 6.79 -1.80
C LEU A 624 56.10 5.82 -2.81
N LEU A 625 56.75 4.75 -2.32
CA LEU A 625 57.34 3.71 -3.18
C LEU A 625 56.29 2.88 -3.94
N GLN A 626 55.07 2.74 -3.42
CA GLN A 626 54.02 1.92 -4.03
C GLN A 626 53.20 2.66 -5.10
N TYR A 627 52.89 3.94 -4.86
CA TYR A 627 51.94 4.68 -5.67
C TYR A 627 52.59 5.58 -6.73
N GLU A 628 53.89 5.87 -6.60
CA GLU A 628 54.58 6.65 -7.62
C GLU A 628 54.93 5.80 -8.84
N LYS A 629 54.49 6.25 -10.02
CA LYS A 629 54.78 5.56 -11.27
C LYS A 629 56.25 5.78 -11.66
N ASN A 630 56.91 4.73 -12.14
CA ASN A 630 58.29 4.79 -12.63
C ASN A 630 58.49 5.96 -13.62
N GLY A 631 59.39 6.88 -13.29
CA GLY A 631 59.72 8.05 -14.11
C GLY A 631 58.90 9.32 -13.83
N LYS A 632 57.94 9.28 -12.90
CA LYS A 632 57.33 10.49 -12.32
C LYS A 632 57.97 10.79 -10.97
N SER A 633 58.18 12.08 -10.69
CA SER A 633 58.72 12.59 -9.42
C SER A 633 57.75 13.52 -8.67
N GLU A 634 56.50 13.57 -9.11
CA GLU A 634 55.48 14.51 -8.61
C GLU A 634 55.22 14.34 -7.09
N LEU A 635 55.27 13.11 -6.58
CA LEU A 635 55.02 12.82 -5.16
C LEU A 635 56.27 13.06 -4.32
N HIS A 636 57.44 12.61 -4.79
CA HIS A 636 58.72 12.95 -4.14
C HIS A 636 58.89 14.46 -4.01
N ARG A 637 58.63 15.21 -5.09
CA ARG A 637 58.73 16.68 -5.11
C ARG A 637 57.81 17.31 -4.07
N CYS A 638 56.53 16.92 -4.06
CA CYS A 638 55.55 17.45 -3.13
C CYS A 638 55.96 17.24 -1.66
N VAL A 639 56.37 16.01 -1.30
CA VAL A 639 56.78 15.67 0.07
C VAL A 639 58.04 16.45 0.46
N THR A 640 59.05 16.48 -0.42
CA THR A 640 60.33 17.15 -0.15
C THR A 640 60.19 18.66 -0.05
N GLU A 641 59.46 19.30 -0.98
CA GLU A 641 59.14 20.72 -0.96
C GLU A 641 58.43 21.13 0.33
N LYS A 642 57.45 20.34 0.81
CA LYS A 642 56.76 20.61 2.08
C LYS A 642 57.67 20.44 3.30
N LEU A 643 58.53 19.41 3.33
CA LEU A 643 59.48 19.22 4.43
C LEU A 643 60.49 20.38 4.50
N LEU A 644 61.06 20.77 3.36
CA LEU A 644 62.03 21.86 3.26
C LEU A 644 61.40 23.22 3.56
N ALA A 645 60.17 23.49 3.10
CA ALA A 645 59.44 24.71 3.42
C ALA A 645 59.17 24.89 4.93
N HIS A 646 59.07 23.79 5.68
CA HIS A 646 58.93 23.80 7.14
C HIS A 646 60.27 23.68 7.90
N GLY A 647 61.41 23.71 7.20
CA GLY A 647 62.75 23.66 7.80
C GLY A 647 63.12 22.30 8.40
N ALA A 648 62.45 21.22 8.00
CA ALA A 648 62.73 19.88 8.52
C ALA A 648 63.87 19.20 7.73
N ALA A 649 64.73 18.47 8.45
CA ALA A 649 65.76 17.65 7.82
C ALA A 649 65.14 16.47 7.05
N LEU A 650 65.59 16.27 5.80
CA LEU A 650 65.11 15.18 4.95
C LEU A 650 65.66 13.82 5.45
N PRO A 651 64.79 12.79 5.64
CA PRO A 651 65.23 11.44 6.00
C PRO A 651 66.17 10.83 4.97
N ALA A 652 67.10 9.99 5.43
CA ALA A 652 68.09 9.34 4.56
C ALA A 652 67.45 8.50 3.44
N TRP A 653 66.37 7.77 3.74
CA TRP A 653 65.66 6.96 2.75
C TRP A 653 65.07 7.83 1.62
N LEU A 654 64.52 9.01 1.94
CA LEU A 654 63.91 9.94 0.99
C LEU A 654 64.98 10.63 0.14
N LYS A 655 66.11 11.00 0.74
CA LYS A 655 67.28 11.53 0.00
C LYS A 655 67.75 10.50 -1.03
N LEU A 656 67.94 9.24 -0.62
CA LEU A 656 68.43 8.17 -1.48
C LEU A 656 67.42 7.75 -2.56
N SER A 657 66.12 7.69 -2.23
CA SER A 657 65.08 7.36 -3.21
C SER A 657 64.95 8.46 -4.25
N TYR A 658 64.95 9.72 -3.83
CA TYR A 658 64.74 10.84 -4.74
C TYR A 658 65.95 11.12 -5.62
N GLN A 659 67.18 10.93 -5.11
CA GLN A 659 68.41 10.96 -5.91
C GLN A 659 68.38 9.98 -7.08
N LYS A 660 67.81 8.79 -6.88
CA LYS A 660 67.64 7.76 -7.93
C LYS A 660 66.53 8.09 -8.93
N CYS A 661 65.52 8.85 -8.50
CA CYS A 661 64.38 9.23 -9.34
C CYS A 661 64.68 10.48 -10.17
N ASN A 662 65.06 11.59 -9.54
CA ASN A 662 65.30 12.86 -10.20
C ASN A 662 66.27 13.76 -9.40
N PHE A 663 67.56 13.66 -9.74
CA PHE A 663 68.63 14.44 -9.13
C PHE A 663 68.49 15.96 -9.34
N THR A 664 68.15 16.40 -10.54
CA THR A 664 68.17 17.82 -10.91
C THR A 664 67.06 18.60 -10.21
N GLU A 665 65.90 17.97 -10.03
CA GLU A 665 64.77 18.55 -9.31
C GLU A 665 65.05 18.66 -7.80
N LEU A 666 65.68 17.65 -7.20
CA LEU A 666 66.13 17.70 -5.81
C LEU A 666 67.19 18.80 -5.60
N LEU A 667 68.15 18.93 -6.52
CA LEU A 667 69.15 19.99 -6.48
C LEU A 667 68.50 21.38 -6.52
N ASN A 668 67.52 21.57 -7.39
CA ASN A 668 66.76 22.81 -7.47
C ASN A 668 66.04 23.11 -6.15
N LEU A 669 65.35 22.12 -5.56
CA LEU A 669 64.65 22.30 -4.28
C LEU A 669 65.58 22.69 -3.13
N TYR A 670 66.77 22.09 -3.04
CA TYR A 670 67.74 22.50 -2.02
C TYR A 670 68.22 23.95 -2.22
N ILE A 671 68.48 24.36 -3.46
CA ILE A 671 68.90 25.73 -3.77
C ILE A 671 67.77 26.73 -3.45
N THR A 672 66.53 26.43 -3.84
CA THR A 672 65.38 27.32 -3.59
C THR A 672 65.05 27.48 -2.11
N HIS A 673 65.28 26.45 -1.30
CA HIS A 673 65.04 26.49 0.15
C HIS A 673 66.29 26.88 0.98
N GLY A 674 67.41 27.24 0.34
CA GLY A 674 68.61 27.76 1.01
C GLY A 674 69.49 26.70 1.71
N HIS A 675 69.32 25.42 1.39
CA HIS A 675 70.17 24.33 1.90
C HIS A 675 71.43 24.16 1.03
N PHE A 676 72.35 25.12 1.13
CA PHE A 676 73.55 25.18 0.29
C PHE A 676 74.54 24.04 0.54
N GLU A 677 74.74 23.64 1.80
CA GLU A 677 75.68 22.56 2.16
C GLU A 677 75.26 21.20 1.58
N ASP A 678 73.98 20.85 1.75
CA ASP A 678 73.38 19.64 1.15
C ASP A 678 73.44 19.70 -0.39
N SER A 679 73.24 20.88 -1.00
CA SER A 679 73.34 21.09 -2.45
C SER A 679 74.75 20.81 -2.98
N LEU A 680 75.79 21.39 -2.34
CA LEU A 680 77.18 21.21 -2.71
C LEU A 680 77.61 19.74 -2.59
N ASN A 681 77.27 19.10 -1.48
CA ASN A 681 77.54 17.68 -1.26
C ASN A 681 76.85 16.78 -2.30
N LEU A 682 75.61 17.10 -2.66
CA LEU A 682 74.85 16.36 -3.67
C LEU A 682 75.47 16.50 -5.08
N VAL A 683 75.93 17.68 -5.47
CA VAL A 683 76.65 17.92 -6.74
C VAL A 683 78.00 17.21 -6.77
N ILE A 684 78.79 17.31 -5.69
CA ILE A 684 80.09 16.62 -5.57
C ILE A 684 79.90 15.10 -5.73
N ASN A 685 78.88 14.54 -5.06
CA ASN A 685 78.57 13.11 -5.16
C ASN A 685 78.10 12.70 -6.56
N TYR A 686 77.33 13.55 -7.25
CA TYR A 686 76.92 13.31 -8.63
C TYR A 686 78.10 13.35 -9.60
N ILE A 687 78.99 14.34 -9.51
CA ILE A 687 80.18 14.43 -10.37
C ILE A 687 81.08 13.19 -10.15
N LYS A 688 81.27 12.78 -8.89
CA LYS A 688 81.97 11.53 -8.55
C LYS A 688 81.26 10.29 -9.13
N ALA A 689 79.93 10.26 -9.16
CA ALA A 689 79.17 9.19 -9.78
C ALA A 689 79.30 9.13 -11.30
N VAL A 690 79.29 10.28 -11.97
CA VAL A 690 79.54 10.40 -13.41
C VAL A 690 80.97 9.96 -13.76
N LEU A 691 81.94 10.23 -12.89
CA LEU A 691 83.34 9.79 -12.98
C LEU A 691 83.56 8.30 -12.67
N GLY A 692 82.58 7.58 -12.11
CA GLY A 692 82.69 6.15 -11.88
C GLY A 692 82.29 5.63 -10.50
N ALA A 693 82.22 6.50 -9.49
CA ALA A 693 82.08 6.11 -8.09
C ALA A 693 80.60 6.06 -7.64
N ARG A 694 80.10 4.89 -7.22
CA ARG A 694 78.71 4.71 -6.74
C ARG A 694 77.63 5.17 -7.73
N LYS A 695 77.73 4.71 -8.99
CA LYS A 695 76.78 4.97 -10.09
C LYS A 695 75.32 4.59 -9.75
N GLU A 696 75.17 3.58 -8.89
CA GLU A 696 73.88 3.03 -8.44
C GLU A 696 73.08 4.03 -7.60
N ASP A 697 73.73 4.99 -6.96
CA ASP A 697 73.08 5.97 -6.07
C ASP A 697 72.25 7.00 -6.85
N PHE A 698 72.55 7.23 -8.12
CA PHE A 698 71.83 8.18 -9.00
C PHE A 698 71.15 7.50 -10.19
N ASN A 699 71.09 6.16 -10.21
CA ASN A 699 70.48 5.37 -11.28
C ASN A 699 71.04 5.70 -12.68
N LEU A 700 72.33 6.05 -12.76
CA LEU A 700 73.00 6.41 -14.01
C LEU A 700 73.28 5.14 -14.83
N LYS A 701 72.70 5.06 -16.03
CA LYS A 701 72.92 3.94 -16.97
C LYS A 701 74.34 3.94 -17.58
N PHE A 702 74.96 5.11 -17.63
CA PHE A 702 76.25 5.34 -18.29
C PHE A 702 77.11 6.26 -17.44
N THR A 703 78.42 6.17 -17.65
CA THR A 703 79.44 7.00 -17.00
C THR A 703 80.52 7.31 -18.00
N LEU A 704 81.30 8.35 -17.75
CA LEU A 704 82.40 8.78 -18.63
C LEU A 704 83.39 7.64 -18.91
N VAL A 705 83.14 6.93 -20.00
CA VAL A 705 83.99 5.89 -20.60
C VAL A 705 83.92 6.11 -22.11
N SER A 706 85.04 5.97 -22.81
CA SER A 706 85.22 6.29 -24.25
C SER A 706 84.20 5.68 -25.21
N ASN A 707 83.53 4.58 -24.85
CA ASN A 707 82.51 3.90 -25.67
C ASN A 707 81.06 4.07 -25.18
N SER A 708 80.79 5.02 -24.29
CA SER A 708 79.45 5.23 -23.70
C SER A 708 78.80 6.54 -24.16
N PRO A 709 77.45 6.64 -24.17
CA PRO A 709 76.77 7.88 -24.53
C PRO A 709 77.03 9.00 -23.50
N PRO A 710 76.97 10.28 -23.92
CA PRO A 710 77.30 11.42 -23.09
C PRO A 710 76.35 11.55 -21.90
N VAL A 711 76.91 11.81 -20.71
CA VAL A 711 76.18 12.10 -19.47
C VAL A 711 76.17 13.61 -19.26
N TRP A 712 74.99 14.20 -19.12
CA TRP A 712 74.84 15.65 -19.00
C TRP A 712 74.97 16.11 -17.55
N LEU A 713 75.73 17.20 -17.34
CA LEU A 713 75.80 17.91 -16.08
C LEU A 713 74.85 19.12 -16.08
N PRO A 714 74.17 19.41 -14.96
CA PRO A 714 73.37 20.61 -14.80
C PRO A 714 74.24 21.86 -14.55
N HIS A 715 74.91 22.34 -15.60
CA HIS A 715 75.84 23.48 -15.54
C HIS A 715 75.22 24.74 -14.93
N THR A 716 73.95 25.04 -15.24
CA THR A 716 73.25 26.21 -14.70
C THR A 716 73.20 26.22 -13.17
N TYR A 717 72.93 25.08 -12.54
CA TYR A 717 72.86 24.98 -11.08
C TYR A 717 74.25 24.95 -10.45
N ILE A 718 75.24 24.38 -11.15
CA ILE A 718 76.65 24.39 -10.73
C ILE A 718 77.18 25.83 -10.72
N ASP A 719 76.89 26.62 -11.76
CA ASP A 719 77.30 28.02 -11.86
C ASP A 719 76.64 28.87 -10.76
N ILE A 720 75.35 28.65 -10.48
CA ILE A 720 74.64 29.30 -9.36
C ILE A 720 75.29 28.96 -8.02
N LEU A 721 75.66 27.70 -7.79
CA LEU A 721 76.32 27.27 -6.56
C LEU A 721 77.75 27.81 -6.44
N LEU A 722 78.52 27.85 -7.54
CA LEU A 722 79.85 28.45 -7.58
C LEU A 722 79.79 29.94 -7.28
N TYR A 723 78.83 30.67 -7.85
CA TYR A 723 78.60 32.07 -7.56
C TYR A 723 78.21 32.28 -6.09
N ALA A 724 77.21 31.54 -5.59
CA ALA A 724 76.76 31.64 -4.21
C ALA A 724 77.87 31.30 -3.20
N ALA A 725 78.74 30.32 -3.51
CA ALA A 725 79.84 29.92 -2.64
C ALA A 725 80.93 31.02 -2.50
N THR A 726 81.06 31.94 -3.46
CA THR A 726 82.01 33.06 -3.33
C THR A 726 81.62 34.08 -2.24
N ASP A 727 80.34 34.10 -1.84
CA ASP A 727 79.81 35.04 -0.84
C ASP A 727 79.96 34.54 0.62
N PHE A 728 80.16 33.23 0.84
CA PHE A 728 80.28 32.64 2.18
C PHE A 728 81.74 32.64 2.68
N LYS A 729 82.00 33.17 3.88
CA LYS A 729 83.34 33.25 4.50
C LYS A 729 83.61 32.19 5.57
N ASP A 730 82.69 31.24 5.73
CA ASP A 730 82.77 30.18 6.73
C ASP A 730 83.73 29.08 6.25
N GLY A 731 84.68 28.68 7.09
CA GLY A 731 85.76 27.73 6.72
C GLY A 731 85.26 26.39 6.17
N HIS A 732 84.14 25.87 6.68
CA HIS A 732 83.53 24.63 6.20
C HIS A 732 82.98 24.73 4.76
N PHE A 733 82.42 25.88 4.38
CA PHE A 733 81.93 26.11 3.02
C PHE A 733 83.08 26.31 2.04
N GLN A 734 84.19 26.88 2.51
CA GLN A 734 85.41 27.02 1.71
C GLN A 734 86.05 25.67 1.41
N ASP A 735 86.09 24.75 2.37
CA ASP A 735 86.57 23.37 2.17
C ASP A 735 85.71 22.62 1.14
N LEU A 736 84.38 22.74 1.24
CA LEU A 736 83.44 22.14 0.27
C LEU A 736 83.56 22.76 -1.13
N TYR A 737 83.82 24.07 -1.21
CA TYR A 737 84.06 24.76 -2.48
C TYR A 737 85.37 24.32 -3.14
N GLU A 738 86.44 24.15 -2.35
CA GLU A 738 87.69 23.58 -2.84
C GLU A 738 87.50 22.13 -3.33
N ASP A 739 86.71 21.34 -2.62
CA ASP A 739 86.41 19.97 -3.03
C ASP A 739 85.57 19.91 -4.31
N LEU A 740 84.63 20.84 -4.50
CA LEU A 740 83.84 20.95 -5.72
C LEU A 740 84.71 21.39 -6.91
N THR A 741 85.60 22.35 -6.74
CA THR A 741 86.53 22.80 -7.80
C THR A 741 87.53 21.70 -8.17
N LYS A 742 88.12 21.01 -7.18
CA LYS A 742 88.98 19.83 -7.41
C LYS A 742 88.25 18.71 -8.16
N THR A 743 86.99 18.44 -7.83
CA THR A 743 86.21 17.39 -8.50
C THR A 743 85.76 17.79 -9.91
N LEU A 744 85.47 19.07 -10.15
CA LEU A 744 85.24 19.61 -11.51
C LEU A 744 86.50 19.56 -12.37
N ASP A 745 87.67 19.87 -11.82
CA ASP A 745 88.94 19.77 -12.55
C ASP A 745 89.27 18.32 -12.94
N LEU A 746 88.98 17.36 -12.04
CA LEU A 746 89.11 15.94 -12.34
C LEU A 746 88.11 15.49 -13.41
N TYR A 747 86.88 15.99 -13.37
CA TYR A 747 85.88 15.77 -14.41
C TYR A 747 86.33 16.33 -15.77
N ASN A 748 86.80 17.57 -15.83
CA ASN A 748 87.26 18.20 -17.07
C ASN A 748 88.44 17.44 -17.68
N LYS A 749 89.42 17.00 -16.87
CA LYS A 749 90.53 16.15 -17.32
C LYS A 749 90.06 14.79 -17.82
N ALA A 750 89.05 14.19 -17.19
CA ALA A 750 88.48 12.92 -17.63
C ALA A 750 87.73 13.08 -18.96
N VAL A 751 86.97 14.17 -19.14
CA VAL A 751 86.31 14.51 -20.42
C VAL A 751 87.32 14.77 -21.53
N GLU A 752 88.45 15.42 -21.24
CA GLU A 752 89.53 15.61 -22.24
C GLU A 752 90.25 14.31 -22.64
N SER A 753 90.15 13.27 -21.80
CA SER A 753 90.81 11.97 -22.01
C SER A 753 89.95 10.91 -22.71
N VAL A 754 88.64 11.16 -22.80
CA VAL A 754 87.58 10.32 -23.37
C VAL A 754 87.24 10.84 -24.75
#